data_AF-A0A671U8M5-F1
#
_entry.id   AF-A0A671U8M5-F1
#
_cell.length_a   1.000
_cell.length_b   1.000
_cell.length_c   1.000
_cell.angle_alpha   90.00
_cell.angle_beta   90.00
_cell.angle_gamma   90.00
#
_symmetry.space_group_name_H-M   'P 1'
#
loop_
_entity.id
_entity.type
_entity.pdbx_description
1 polymer ?
#
loop_
_entity_poly.entity_id
_entity_poly.type
_entity_poly.pdbx_seq_one_letter_code
_entity_poly.pdbx_strand_id
1 'polypeptide(L)'
;PHLLVAKENPAALFFSQHCLCKKRIQSFSSGILVSSYFAPLPSNVMLKMVKKSLLTISECPPLGLESLKVKDAQLRASSYKRRGLGPHRGRLNIQSGLEDGDVYDGAWCAQYRDKNQWLEVDAQRLTRFTGVILQGRNSIWSWDVVHTYKVQFSNDSLVWKPCMNGTEEAETRTAETPVLALFNTSTVARYIRINPQTWYENGTQGDICLRAEVLGCTLPDPNNIYAWQTEATGSRDKLDFRHHNYKEMRKLMKSVNEACPDITRIYSIGKSYAGLKLYVMEISDNPGKHELGEPEFRYVAGMHGNEVLGRELLLNLMQFMCQEYKRGDQRIVRLVKETRIHLLPSMNPDGYEMAFKKGSELSGWALGRYSHEWIDMNHNFADLNSGMWTAIELETDQSKLINHYFPIPEQYTSEEAFVASETRAVINWMQNIPFVLSANLHGGELVVTYPYDMTRDWAPREHTPTPDESFFRWLATAYASTNRVMSNPDRRPCHNKDFLRYNNIINGADWHNVPGSMNDFSYLHTNCFEVTVELSCDKFPHASELPIEWENNKESLLIYMEQVRLGIKGVVRDKDTEAGIADAIIKVDDIDHHIRSVADGDYWRLLNPGEYKVTVSAEGYLPSSRTCQVMYDHYPTICDFRLTKVPKQRLKDILAKGGKLPKDLQLRLRQLRLRKLRKLRYIIFSD
;
A
#
# COMPACT_ATOMS: atom_id res chain seq x y z
N PRO A 1 2.42 48.82 -32.56
CA PRO A 1 3.31 48.55 -33.71
C PRO A 1 3.84 47.11 -33.66
N HIS A 2 3.32 46.32 -34.61
CA HIS A 2 3.67 44.94 -35.00
C HIS A 2 3.34 43.75 -34.08
N LEU A 3 2.16 43.18 -34.40
CA LEU A 3 1.74 41.78 -34.27
C LEU A 3 2.75 40.79 -34.87
N LEU A 4 2.81 39.58 -34.32
CA LEU A 4 2.93 38.33 -35.09
C LEU A 4 2.20 37.17 -34.39
N VAL A 5 1.02 36.92 -34.93
CA VAL A 5 0.18 35.70 -34.99
C VAL A 5 0.83 34.39 -34.52
N ALA A 6 0.31 33.81 -33.44
CA ALA A 6 0.45 32.39 -33.13
C ALA A 6 -0.66 31.61 -33.86
N LYS A 7 -0.26 30.66 -34.73
CA LYS A 7 -1.15 29.68 -35.35
C LYS A 7 -1.46 28.57 -34.33
N GLU A 8 -2.75 28.36 -34.11
CA GLU A 8 -3.31 27.19 -33.44
C GLU A 8 -3.13 25.91 -34.28
N ASN A 9 -2.80 24.79 -33.63
CA ASN A 9 -3.45 23.49 -33.84
C ASN A 9 -3.18 22.54 -32.66
N PRO A 10 -4.11 21.60 -32.34
CA PRO A 10 -4.42 21.20 -30.97
C PRO A 10 -4.13 19.71 -30.68
N ALA A 11 -3.85 19.36 -29.42
CA ALA A 11 -4.07 18.02 -28.88
C ALA A 11 -3.97 18.04 -27.35
N ALA A 12 -4.90 18.74 -26.69
CA ALA A 12 -5.24 18.52 -25.29
C ALA A 12 -6.68 18.99 -25.07
N LEU A 13 -7.42 18.23 -24.26
CA LEU A 13 -8.84 18.39 -23.88
C LEU A 13 -9.86 17.80 -24.88
N PHE A 14 -10.41 16.64 -24.52
CA PHE A 14 -11.86 16.48 -24.33
C PHE A 14 -12.16 15.21 -23.53
N PHE A 15 -12.64 15.40 -22.31
CA PHE A 15 -13.53 14.48 -21.61
C PHE A 15 -14.94 15.09 -21.62
N SER A 16 -15.95 14.24 -21.44
CA SER A 16 -17.38 14.53 -21.21
C SER A 16 -18.24 14.90 -22.42
N GLN A 17 -18.95 13.90 -22.94
CA GLN A 17 -20.41 13.92 -23.08
C GLN A 17 -20.92 12.51 -23.36
N HIS A 18 -21.70 11.92 -22.44
CA HIS A 18 -23.00 11.34 -22.78
C HIS A 18 -23.77 10.91 -21.53
N CYS A 19 -24.95 11.52 -21.39
CA CYS A 19 -25.93 11.25 -20.37
C CYS A 19 -27.19 10.70 -21.07
N LEU A 20 -27.84 9.73 -20.41
CA LEU A 20 -29.26 9.34 -20.51
C LEU A 20 -29.77 8.67 -21.80
N CYS A 21 -30.07 7.36 -21.67
CA CYS A 21 -31.39 6.87 -22.06
C CYS A 21 -31.84 5.67 -21.20
N LYS A 22 -32.76 5.92 -20.25
CA LYS A 22 -33.66 4.91 -19.65
C LYS A 22 -34.88 4.78 -20.57
N LYS A 23 -35.22 3.56 -21.04
CA LYS A 23 -36.54 2.90 -20.82
C LYS A 23 -36.80 1.66 -21.71
N ARG A 24 -37.48 0.71 -21.05
CA ARG A 24 -38.56 -0.20 -21.49
C ARG A 24 -38.22 -1.52 -22.22
N ILE A 25 -38.31 -2.59 -21.41
CA ILE A 25 -39.20 -3.75 -21.54
C ILE A 25 -40.07 -3.77 -22.80
N GLN A 26 -39.92 -4.81 -23.63
CA GLN A 26 -41.05 -5.59 -24.14
C GLN A 26 -40.62 -7.00 -24.57
N SER A 27 -41.36 -7.97 -24.05
CA SER A 27 -41.37 -9.39 -24.38
C SER A 27 -41.77 -9.65 -25.83
N PHE A 28 -41.16 -10.63 -26.49
CA PHE A 28 -41.89 -11.48 -27.44
C PHE A 28 -41.38 -12.92 -27.39
N SER A 29 -42.33 -13.81 -27.13
CA SER A 29 -42.24 -15.26 -27.13
C SER A 29 -42.68 -15.83 -28.48
N SER A 30 -41.95 -16.82 -29.00
CA SER A 30 -42.39 -17.97 -29.81
C SER A 30 -41.11 -18.68 -30.26
N GLY A 31 -40.86 -19.98 -30.05
CA GLY A 31 -41.74 -21.12 -29.88
C GLY A 31 -41.95 -21.80 -31.22
N ILE A 32 -41.13 -22.81 -31.55
CA ILE A 32 -41.43 -24.01 -32.37
C ILE A 32 -40.28 -25.01 -32.21
N LEU A 33 -40.63 -26.29 -32.35
CA LEU A 33 -40.13 -27.48 -31.67
C LEU A 33 -39.74 -28.56 -32.72
N VAL A 34 -38.95 -29.54 -32.27
CA VAL A 34 -38.85 -30.96 -32.69
C VAL A 34 -37.79 -31.46 -33.70
N SER A 35 -37.02 -32.46 -33.21
CA SER A 35 -36.59 -33.75 -33.84
C SER A 35 -35.12 -33.84 -34.28
N SER A 36 -34.19 -34.52 -33.58
CA SER A 36 -33.94 -35.99 -33.45
C SER A 36 -33.58 -36.67 -34.79
N TYR A 37 -32.42 -37.31 -35.04
CA TYR A 37 -31.75 -38.45 -34.37
C TYR A 37 -30.30 -38.64 -34.88
N PHE A 38 -29.54 -39.52 -34.21
CA PHE A 38 -28.34 -40.31 -34.59
C PHE A 38 -27.01 -39.99 -33.88
N ALA A 39 -26.66 -40.88 -32.94
CA ALA A 39 -25.29 -41.22 -32.56
C ALA A 39 -24.82 -42.44 -33.39
N PRO A 40 -23.50 -42.63 -33.60
CA PRO A 40 -22.78 -43.56 -32.71
C PRO A 40 -21.33 -43.13 -32.35
N LEU A 41 -20.86 -43.56 -31.17
CA LEU A 41 -19.44 -43.66 -30.75
C LEU A 41 -18.84 -45.00 -31.26
N PRO A 42 -17.53 -45.33 -31.16
CA PRO A 42 -16.39 -44.64 -30.51
C PRO A 42 -15.04 -44.64 -31.29
N SER A 43 -14.18 -43.65 -31.03
CA SER A 43 -12.70 -43.84 -31.05
C SER A 43 -12.03 -42.81 -30.14
N ASN A 44 -12.40 -42.86 -28.86
CA ASN A 44 -11.94 -41.94 -27.81
C ASN A 44 -10.97 -42.66 -26.86
N VAL A 45 -9.79 -43.07 -27.33
CA VAL A 45 -8.69 -43.49 -26.43
C VAL A 45 -7.30 -43.01 -26.87
N MET A 46 -7.05 -42.69 -28.15
CA MET A 46 -5.72 -42.28 -28.62
C MET A 46 -5.52 -40.77 -28.91
N LEU A 47 -6.50 -39.91 -28.64
CA LEU A 47 -6.34 -38.44 -28.79
C LEU A 47 -6.38 -37.65 -27.48
N LYS A 48 -6.69 -38.29 -26.35
CA LYS A 48 -6.64 -37.66 -25.02
C LYS A 48 -5.32 -37.90 -24.27
N MET A 49 -4.47 -38.80 -24.75
CA MET A 49 -3.12 -39.01 -24.20
C MET A 49 -2.03 -38.17 -24.90
N VAL A 50 -2.27 -37.68 -26.13
CA VAL A 50 -1.27 -36.86 -26.86
C VAL A 50 -1.42 -35.35 -26.60
N LYS A 51 -2.57 -34.88 -26.09
CA LYS A 51 -2.73 -33.50 -25.59
C LYS A 51 -2.37 -33.32 -24.10
N LYS A 52 -2.01 -34.39 -23.40
CA LYS A 52 -1.57 -34.35 -21.99
C LYS A 52 -0.06 -34.56 -21.83
N SER A 53 0.69 -34.70 -22.92
CA SER A 53 2.16 -34.81 -22.94
C SER A 53 2.87 -33.59 -23.55
N LEU A 54 2.17 -32.46 -23.71
CA LEU A 54 2.75 -31.15 -24.06
C LEU A 54 2.69 -30.14 -22.90
N LEU A 55 2.45 -30.64 -21.68
CA LEU A 55 2.66 -29.91 -20.44
C LEU A 55 3.96 -30.44 -19.84
N THR A 56 5.06 -29.73 -20.11
CA THR A 56 6.29 -29.54 -19.29
C THR A 56 7.50 -29.25 -20.19
N ILE A 57 7.47 -28.16 -20.96
CA ILE A 57 8.69 -27.35 -21.01
C ILE A 57 8.57 -26.52 -19.74
N SER A 58 9.37 -26.83 -18.72
CA SER A 58 9.42 -26.03 -17.50
C SER A 58 9.86 -24.61 -17.91
N GLU A 59 8.93 -23.68 -18.03
CA GLU A 59 9.23 -22.28 -18.27
C GLU A 59 10.08 -21.79 -17.10
N CYS A 60 11.28 -21.32 -17.41
CA CYS A 60 12.19 -20.86 -16.38
C CYS A 60 11.72 -19.51 -15.83
N PRO A 61 11.94 -19.24 -14.53
CA PRO A 61 11.58 -17.95 -13.97
C PRO A 61 12.46 -16.84 -14.57
N PRO A 62 12.03 -15.58 -14.42
CA PRO A 62 12.87 -14.43 -14.70
C PRO A 62 14.18 -14.43 -13.91
N LEU A 63 15.24 -13.90 -14.51
CA LEU A 63 16.54 -13.79 -13.87
C LEU A 63 16.59 -12.65 -12.86
N GLY A 64 15.70 -11.67 -12.98
CA GLY A 64 15.54 -10.55 -12.06
C GLY A 64 16.28 -9.30 -12.51
N LEU A 65 16.08 -8.91 -13.77
CA LEU A 65 16.47 -7.60 -14.27
C LEU A 65 15.61 -6.51 -13.63
N GLU A 66 14.30 -6.72 -13.51
CA GLU A 66 13.37 -5.79 -12.84
C GLU A 66 13.60 -5.73 -11.32
N SER A 67 13.66 -6.88 -10.66
CA SER A 67 13.88 -7.02 -9.20
C SER A 67 15.28 -6.61 -8.73
N LEU A 68 16.17 -6.20 -9.64
CA LEU A 68 17.58 -5.85 -9.39
C LEU A 68 18.46 -7.01 -8.87
N LYS A 69 17.97 -8.25 -8.89
CA LYS A 69 18.77 -9.45 -8.60
C LYS A 69 19.96 -9.57 -9.56
N VAL A 70 19.76 -9.25 -10.84
CA VAL A 70 20.86 -9.06 -11.81
C VAL A 70 21.52 -7.72 -11.54
N LYS A 71 22.83 -7.73 -11.22
CA LYS A 71 23.60 -6.52 -10.92
C LYS A 71 23.97 -5.74 -12.18
N ASP A 72 24.22 -4.45 -12.05
CA ASP A 72 24.61 -3.61 -13.21
C ASP A 72 25.88 -4.10 -13.92
N ALA A 73 26.82 -4.68 -13.16
CA ALA A 73 28.05 -5.27 -13.72
C ALA A 73 27.79 -6.50 -14.63
N GLN A 74 26.61 -7.11 -14.54
CA GLN A 74 26.19 -8.22 -15.40
C GLN A 74 25.55 -7.74 -16.72
N LEU A 75 25.35 -6.43 -16.89
CA LEU A 75 24.71 -5.84 -18.07
C LEU A 75 25.74 -5.10 -18.91
N ARG A 76 25.80 -5.42 -20.19
CA ARG A 76 26.67 -4.76 -21.18
C ARG A 76 25.90 -4.41 -22.44
N ALA A 77 26.41 -3.47 -23.21
CA ALA A 77 25.84 -3.14 -24.51
C ALA A 77 26.94 -2.83 -25.52
N SER A 78 26.60 -2.96 -26.80
CA SER A 78 27.46 -2.56 -27.93
C SER A 78 27.85 -1.08 -27.88
N SER A 79 26.87 -0.24 -27.56
CA SER A 79 27.00 1.20 -27.44
C SER A 79 25.82 1.76 -26.64
N TYR A 80 25.93 3.00 -26.18
CA TYR A 80 24.83 3.72 -25.56
C TYR A 80 24.99 5.23 -25.72
N LYS A 81 23.88 5.97 -25.81
CA LYS A 81 23.92 7.40 -26.13
C LYS A 81 24.56 8.29 -25.07
N ARG A 82 24.22 7.99 -23.82
CA ARG A 82 24.64 8.72 -22.64
C ARG A 82 24.43 7.84 -21.43
N ARG A 83 24.99 8.23 -20.29
CA ARG A 83 24.91 7.44 -19.06
C ARG A 83 23.47 7.09 -18.67
N GLY A 84 22.52 8.03 -18.76
CA GLY A 84 21.11 7.79 -18.48
C GLY A 84 20.43 6.76 -19.38
N LEU A 85 21.04 6.41 -20.51
CA LEU A 85 20.56 5.42 -21.50
C LEU A 85 21.47 4.19 -21.60
N GLY A 86 22.27 3.93 -20.55
CA GLY A 86 23.22 2.81 -20.51
C GLY A 86 22.55 1.43 -20.32
N PRO A 87 23.32 0.34 -20.43
CA PRO A 87 22.79 -1.02 -20.28
C PRO A 87 22.12 -1.30 -18.93
N HIS A 88 22.57 -0.64 -17.86
CA HIS A 88 21.96 -0.73 -16.53
C HIS A 88 20.49 -0.26 -16.47
N ARG A 89 20.06 0.51 -17.47
CA ARG A 89 18.69 1.00 -17.66
C ARG A 89 17.87 0.14 -18.62
N GLY A 90 18.45 -0.88 -19.24
CA GLY A 90 17.76 -1.81 -20.13
C GLY A 90 16.89 -2.86 -19.41
N ARG A 91 16.28 -2.50 -18.28
CA ARG A 91 15.54 -3.41 -17.39
C ARG A 91 14.04 -3.20 -17.54
N LEU A 92 13.29 -4.28 -17.46
CA LEU A 92 11.83 -4.24 -17.52
C LEU A 92 11.27 -3.28 -16.47
N ASN A 93 10.22 -2.54 -16.85
CA ASN A 93 9.48 -1.58 -16.03
C ASN A 93 10.30 -0.46 -15.36
N ILE A 94 11.56 -0.24 -15.77
CA ILE A 94 12.33 0.90 -15.23
C ILE A 94 11.62 2.21 -15.58
N GLN A 95 11.49 3.11 -14.60
CA GLN A 95 10.87 4.42 -14.77
C GLN A 95 11.92 5.51 -15.04
N SER A 96 11.58 6.46 -15.92
CA SER A 96 12.40 7.62 -16.22
C SER A 96 12.24 8.75 -15.20
N GLY A 97 13.14 9.72 -15.23
CA GLY A 97 12.87 11.07 -14.74
C GLY A 97 11.75 11.77 -15.51
N LEU A 98 11.40 12.98 -15.08
CA LEU A 98 10.42 13.83 -15.76
C LEU A 98 10.95 14.40 -17.08
N GLU A 99 12.27 14.59 -17.18
CA GLU A 99 12.94 15.18 -18.33
C GLU A 99 13.82 14.14 -19.03
N ASP A 100 13.81 14.16 -20.37
CA ASP A 100 14.78 13.41 -21.16
C ASP A 100 16.12 14.14 -21.15
N GLY A 101 17.23 13.42 -20.98
CA GLY A 101 18.57 14.05 -20.97
C GLY A 101 19.34 13.87 -19.68
N ASP A 102 18.65 13.49 -18.62
CA ASP A 102 19.23 13.32 -17.30
C ASP A 102 19.99 11.99 -17.17
N VAL A 103 20.45 11.70 -15.96
CA VAL A 103 21.14 10.44 -15.63
C VAL A 103 20.18 9.27 -15.41
N TYR A 104 18.87 9.48 -15.56
CA TYR A 104 17.78 8.55 -15.26
C TYR A 104 16.74 8.44 -16.39
N ASP A 105 17.16 8.32 -17.64
CA ASP A 105 16.23 8.02 -18.75
C ASP A 105 15.67 6.58 -18.65
N GLY A 106 14.51 6.31 -19.25
CA GLY A 106 13.76 5.06 -19.03
C GLY A 106 14.06 3.86 -19.94
N ALA A 107 15.29 3.67 -20.42
CA ALA A 107 15.71 2.47 -21.18
C ALA A 107 17.24 2.40 -21.39
N TRP A 108 17.72 1.28 -21.93
CA TRP A 108 18.96 1.29 -22.71
C TRP A 108 18.65 1.80 -24.12
N CYS A 109 19.44 2.75 -24.62
CA CYS A 109 19.37 3.19 -26.02
C CYS A 109 20.75 3.23 -26.67
N ALA A 110 20.87 2.60 -27.85
CA ALA A 110 22.13 2.52 -28.58
C ALA A 110 22.57 3.87 -29.17
N GLN A 111 23.88 4.10 -29.25
CA GLN A 111 24.47 5.31 -29.84
C GLN A 111 24.26 5.33 -31.37
N TYR A 112 24.40 4.18 -32.01
CA TYR A 112 24.34 4.03 -33.46
C TYR A 112 23.05 3.34 -33.88
N ARG A 113 22.49 3.75 -35.02
CA ARG A 113 21.25 3.21 -35.60
C ARG A 113 21.58 2.19 -36.68
N ASP A 114 22.12 1.06 -36.26
CA ASP A 114 22.43 -0.06 -37.15
C ASP A 114 22.04 -1.40 -36.52
N LYS A 115 22.08 -2.46 -37.32
CA LYS A 115 21.68 -3.82 -36.89
C LYS A 115 22.76 -4.55 -36.08
N ASN A 116 23.90 -3.90 -35.81
CA ASN A 116 25.01 -4.48 -35.05
C ASN A 116 24.89 -4.19 -33.54
N GLN A 117 23.84 -3.48 -33.12
CA GLN A 117 23.64 -3.14 -31.72
C GLN A 117 23.13 -4.32 -30.91
N TRP A 118 23.48 -4.35 -29.61
CA TRP A 118 23.05 -5.41 -28.69
C TRP A 118 23.05 -4.97 -27.24
N LEU A 119 22.13 -5.57 -26.48
CA LEU A 119 22.12 -5.61 -25.01
C LEU A 119 22.49 -7.04 -24.57
N GLU A 120 23.44 -7.16 -23.66
CA GLU A 120 23.99 -8.42 -23.16
C GLU A 120 23.73 -8.59 -21.67
N VAL A 121 23.37 -9.81 -21.28
CA VAL A 121 23.20 -10.22 -19.88
C VAL A 121 24.14 -11.40 -19.58
N ASP A 122 24.98 -11.25 -18.56
CA ASP A 122 25.81 -12.33 -17.99
C ASP A 122 25.04 -13.02 -16.84
N ALA A 123 24.59 -14.25 -17.06
CA ALA A 123 23.92 -15.04 -16.02
C ALA A 123 24.87 -15.58 -14.93
N GLN A 124 26.18 -15.29 -15.03
CA GLN A 124 27.29 -15.73 -14.18
C GLN A 124 27.54 -17.25 -14.17
N ARG A 125 26.54 -18.05 -14.47
CA ARG A 125 26.56 -19.51 -14.50
C ARG A 125 25.89 -20.02 -15.76
N LEU A 126 26.17 -21.28 -16.08
CA LEU A 126 25.43 -21.98 -17.13
C LEU A 126 23.94 -21.97 -16.77
N THR A 127 23.17 -21.39 -17.66
CA THR A 127 21.75 -21.13 -17.48
C THR A 127 21.02 -21.62 -18.72
N ARG A 128 19.94 -22.36 -18.51
CA ARG A 128 19.03 -22.74 -19.58
C ARG A 128 18.08 -21.58 -19.83
N PHE A 129 18.29 -20.85 -20.92
CA PHE A 129 17.43 -19.74 -21.34
C PHE A 129 16.21 -20.26 -22.09
N THR A 130 15.03 -19.70 -21.79
CA THR A 130 13.75 -20.13 -22.37
C THR A 130 12.98 -19.01 -23.07
N GLY A 131 13.30 -17.75 -22.80
CA GLY A 131 12.66 -16.62 -23.45
C GLY A 131 13.18 -15.27 -22.97
N VAL A 132 12.64 -14.21 -23.56
CA VAL A 132 12.86 -12.82 -23.15
C VAL A 132 11.53 -12.08 -23.13
N ILE A 133 11.45 -11.04 -22.31
CA ILE A 133 10.33 -10.12 -22.26
C ILE A 133 10.88 -8.75 -22.61
N LEU A 134 10.28 -8.08 -23.58
CA LEU A 134 10.72 -6.78 -24.05
C LEU A 134 9.64 -5.71 -23.90
N GLN A 135 10.10 -4.49 -23.69
CA GLN A 135 9.29 -3.30 -23.52
C GLN A 135 10.06 -2.11 -24.14
N GLY A 136 9.36 -1.13 -24.71
CA GLY A 136 10.01 0.08 -25.27
C GLY A 136 10.44 1.07 -24.18
N ARG A 137 10.94 2.23 -24.58
CA ARG A 137 11.41 3.26 -23.63
C ARG A 137 10.27 3.88 -22.85
N ASN A 138 10.47 4.03 -21.54
CA ASN A 138 9.63 4.91 -20.73
C ASN A 138 10.11 6.35 -20.86
N SER A 139 9.27 7.21 -21.40
CA SER A 139 9.48 8.65 -21.54
C SER A 139 8.15 9.33 -21.85
N ILE A 140 7.97 10.54 -21.34
CA ILE A 140 6.82 11.39 -21.67
C ILE A 140 7.05 12.13 -22.99
N TRP A 141 8.32 12.28 -23.40
CA TRP A 141 8.74 13.13 -24.52
C TRP A 141 9.10 12.33 -25.77
N SER A 142 9.57 11.09 -25.60
CA SER A 142 10.10 10.26 -26.69
C SER A 142 9.34 8.94 -26.79
N TRP A 143 9.05 8.52 -28.03
CA TRP A 143 8.45 7.22 -28.31
C TRP A 143 9.43 6.34 -29.07
N ASP A 144 10.23 5.57 -28.33
CA ASP A 144 11.25 4.68 -28.87
C ASP A 144 10.90 3.21 -28.58
N VAL A 145 10.70 2.43 -29.64
CA VAL A 145 10.28 1.01 -29.54
C VAL A 145 11.04 0.19 -30.57
N VAL A 146 11.74 -0.85 -30.13
CA VAL A 146 12.21 -1.92 -31.02
C VAL A 146 11.01 -2.74 -31.46
N HIS A 147 10.92 -3.09 -32.74
CA HIS A 147 9.82 -3.89 -33.31
C HIS A 147 10.21 -5.35 -33.52
N THR A 148 11.44 -5.60 -33.95
CA THR A 148 11.95 -6.95 -34.19
C THR A 148 13.37 -7.09 -33.67
N TYR A 149 13.75 -8.29 -33.27
CA TYR A 149 15.07 -8.59 -32.73
C TYR A 149 15.47 -10.05 -32.95
N LYS A 150 16.78 -10.30 -32.84
CA LYS A 150 17.39 -11.64 -32.79
C LYS A 150 18.01 -11.87 -31.43
N VAL A 151 18.16 -13.14 -31.05
CA VAL A 151 18.83 -13.53 -29.81
C VAL A 151 20.04 -14.40 -30.12
N GLN A 152 21.15 -14.13 -29.45
CA GLN A 152 22.39 -14.89 -29.56
C GLN A 152 22.86 -15.34 -28.18
N PHE A 153 23.56 -16.48 -28.14
CA PHE A 153 24.11 -17.07 -26.92
C PHE A 153 25.60 -17.31 -27.02
N SER A 154 26.28 -17.25 -25.88
CA SER A 154 27.71 -17.55 -25.77
C SER A 154 28.06 -18.15 -24.40
N ASN A 155 29.14 -18.93 -24.36
CA ASN A 155 29.74 -19.43 -23.12
C ASN A 155 31.00 -18.67 -22.72
N ASP A 156 31.63 -17.97 -23.65
CA ASP A 156 32.95 -17.35 -23.48
C ASP A 156 32.95 -15.84 -23.81
N SER A 157 31.80 -15.27 -24.18
CA SER A 157 31.60 -13.90 -24.69
C SER A 157 32.29 -13.58 -26.02
N LEU A 158 32.98 -14.55 -26.62
CA LEU A 158 33.73 -14.40 -27.88
C LEU A 158 32.98 -15.01 -29.06
N VAL A 159 32.53 -16.27 -28.92
CA VAL A 159 31.80 -17.00 -29.97
C VAL A 159 30.31 -16.95 -29.69
N TRP A 160 29.55 -16.42 -30.63
CA TRP A 160 28.11 -16.20 -30.51
C TRP A 160 27.33 -17.08 -31.47
N LYS A 161 26.34 -17.81 -30.95
CA LYS A 161 25.46 -18.69 -31.72
C LYS A 161 24.03 -18.13 -31.71
N PRO A 162 23.37 -17.96 -32.87
CA PRO A 162 22.00 -17.48 -32.90
C PRO A 162 21.03 -18.53 -32.35
N CYS A 163 20.04 -18.08 -31.57
CA CYS A 163 18.95 -18.89 -31.02
C CYS A 163 17.91 -19.28 -32.08
N MET A 164 17.67 -18.36 -33.02
CA MET A 164 16.64 -18.45 -34.05
C MET A 164 17.36 -18.60 -35.40
N ASN A 165 16.77 -19.37 -36.33
CA ASN A 165 17.26 -19.38 -37.72
C ASN A 165 17.34 -17.92 -38.19
N GLY A 166 18.34 -17.55 -38.99
CA GLY A 166 18.67 -16.14 -39.27
C GLY A 166 17.55 -15.26 -39.86
N THR A 167 16.39 -15.85 -40.18
CA THR A 167 15.15 -15.26 -40.69
C THR A 167 14.00 -15.15 -39.69
N GLU A 168 14.07 -15.79 -38.52
CA GLU A 168 13.02 -15.74 -37.50
C GLU A 168 13.26 -14.55 -36.55
N GLU A 169 12.24 -13.70 -36.43
CA GLU A 169 12.24 -12.48 -35.61
C GLU A 169 11.02 -12.52 -34.67
N ALA A 170 11.18 -12.00 -33.45
CA ALA A 170 10.07 -11.84 -32.51
C ALA A 170 9.56 -10.39 -32.53
N GLU A 171 8.24 -10.21 -32.50
CA GLU A 171 7.59 -8.90 -32.60
C GLU A 171 7.32 -8.24 -31.25
N THR A 172 7.55 -6.94 -31.17
CA THR A 172 7.19 -6.05 -30.05
C THR A 172 6.35 -4.88 -30.55
N ARG A 173 5.24 -4.60 -29.86
CA ARG A 173 4.18 -3.69 -30.38
C ARG A 173 4.04 -2.36 -29.67
N THR A 174 4.52 -2.22 -28.42
CA THR A 174 4.21 -1.03 -27.60
C THR A 174 5.36 -0.63 -26.67
N ALA A 175 5.42 0.66 -26.28
CA ALA A 175 6.41 1.17 -25.35
C ALA A 175 6.18 0.71 -23.89
N GLU A 176 4.93 0.56 -23.46
CA GLU A 176 4.61 0.35 -22.04
C GLU A 176 4.09 -1.05 -21.68
N THR A 177 3.61 -1.85 -22.64
CA THR A 177 3.17 -3.22 -22.34
C THR A 177 4.32 -4.21 -22.57
N PRO A 178 4.71 -5.00 -21.55
CA PRO A 178 5.67 -6.08 -21.73
C PRO A 178 5.19 -7.13 -22.73
N VAL A 179 6.09 -7.59 -23.60
CA VAL A 179 5.80 -8.63 -24.61
C VAL A 179 6.74 -9.80 -24.40
N LEU A 180 6.16 -10.96 -24.07
CA LEU A 180 6.88 -12.23 -23.94
C LEU A 180 7.17 -12.84 -25.31
N ALA A 181 8.42 -13.26 -25.50
CA ALA A 181 8.82 -14.14 -26.59
C ALA A 181 9.56 -15.37 -26.05
N LEU A 182 8.93 -16.53 -26.25
CA LEU A 182 9.52 -17.82 -25.90
C LEU A 182 10.40 -18.33 -27.04
N PHE A 183 11.46 -19.03 -26.69
CA PHE A 183 12.35 -19.67 -27.65
C PHE A 183 11.81 -21.04 -28.06
N ASN A 184 11.79 -21.32 -29.37
CA ASN A 184 11.38 -22.61 -29.91
C ASN A 184 12.19 -23.78 -29.33
N THR A 185 13.47 -23.54 -29.03
CA THR A 185 14.35 -24.48 -28.33
C THR A 185 15.09 -23.77 -27.21
N SER A 186 15.04 -24.34 -25.99
CA SER A 186 15.80 -23.80 -24.87
C SER A 186 17.30 -23.99 -25.11
N THR A 187 18.10 -22.96 -24.88
CA THR A 187 19.56 -23.03 -25.08
C THR A 187 20.28 -22.87 -23.75
N VAL A 188 21.28 -23.73 -23.51
CA VAL A 188 22.16 -23.63 -22.33
C VAL A 188 23.35 -22.76 -22.70
N ALA A 189 23.51 -21.64 -22.00
CA ALA A 189 24.64 -20.76 -22.15
C ALA A 189 24.91 -19.96 -20.87
N ARG A 190 26.01 -19.19 -20.83
CA ARG A 190 26.26 -18.21 -19.76
C ARG A 190 25.76 -16.81 -20.13
N TYR A 191 25.94 -16.43 -21.38
CA TYR A 191 25.63 -15.10 -21.88
C TYR A 191 24.49 -15.16 -22.89
N ILE A 192 23.64 -14.14 -22.85
CA ILE A 192 22.58 -13.89 -23.84
C ILE A 192 22.73 -12.46 -24.38
N ARG A 193 22.55 -12.29 -25.69
CA ARG A 193 22.46 -11.00 -26.38
C ARG A 193 21.12 -10.86 -27.06
N ILE A 194 20.54 -9.66 -26.94
CA ILE A 194 19.34 -9.23 -27.65
C ILE A 194 19.80 -8.21 -28.69
N ASN A 195 19.57 -8.52 -29.97
CA ASN A 195 20.07 -7.78 -31.13
C ASN A 195 18.88 -7.17 -31.92
N PRO A 196 18.56 -5.88 -31.72
CA PRO A 196 17.50 -5.20 -32.47
C PRO A 196 17.70 -5.27 -33.99
N GLN A 197 16.65 -5.54 -34.75
CA GLN A 197 16.68 -5.66 -36.22
C GLN A 197 15.87 -4.56 -36.91
N THR A 198 14.70 -4.24 -36.37
CA THR A 198 13.89 -3.09 -36.78
C THR A 198 13.34 -2.37 -35.54
N TRP A 199 13.12 -1.07 -35.67
CA TRP A 199 12.62 -0.20 -34.61
C TRP A 199 11.71 0.87 -35.22
N TYR A 200 11.01 1.60 -34.38
CA TYR A 200 10.17 2.69 -34.81
C TYR A 200 11.00 3.77 -35.52
N GLU A 201 10.61 4.11 -36.75
CA GLU A 201 11.26 5.15 -37.56
C GLU A 201 10.19 6.13 -38.05
N ASN A 202 10.18 7.35 -37.52
CA ASN A 202 9.42 8.47 -38.09
C ASN A 202 10.41 9.50 -38.65
N GLY A 203 10.79 9.35 -39.92
CA GLY A 203 11.87 10.13 -40.51
C GLY A 203 13.23 9.81 -39.87
N THR A 204 13.92 10.82 -39.33
CA THR A 204 15.24 10.66 -38.65
C THR A 204 15.14 10.52 -37.13
N GLN A 205 13.94 10.42 -36.57
CA GLN A 205 13.66 10.65 -35.13
C GLN A 205 13.37 9.40 -34.29
N GLY A 206 13.81 8.21 -34.71
CA GLY A 206 13.65 6.97 -33.94
C GLY A 206 14.97 6.39 -33.45
N ASP A 207 15.04 5.99 -32.18
CA ASP A 207 16.22 5.36 -31.60
C ASP A 207 16.01 3.88 -31.24
N ILE A 208 17.10 3.12 -31.25
CA ILE A 208 17.10 1.73 -30.79
C ILE A 208 17.09 1.76 -29.27
N CYS A 209 15.90 1.66 -28.68
CA CYS A 209 15.71 1.62 -27.24
C CYS A 209 14.88 0.41 -26.82
N LEU A 210 15.33 -0.31 -25.79
CA LEU A 210 14.54 -1.37 -25.17
C LEU A 210 14.83 -1.52 -23.69
N ARG A 211 13.84 -2.06 -23.01
CA ARG A 211 13.84 -2.60 -21.65
C ARG A 211 13.61 -4.10 -21.76
N ALA A 212 14.29 -4.89 -20.94
CA ALA A 212 14.25 -6.34 -21.04
C ALA A 212 14.15 -7.04 -19.67
N GLU A 213 13.57 -8.22 -19.69
CA GLU A 213 13.72 -9.29 -18.70
C GLU A 213 14.07 -10.59 -19.43
N VAL A 214 14.81 -11.48 -18.76
CA VAL A 214 15.31 -12.73 -19.34
C VAL A 214 14.78 -13.91 -18.52
N LEU A 215 14.23 -14.91 -19.19
CA LEU A 215 13.76 -16.15 -18.56
C LEU A 215 14.88 -17.20 -18.61
N GLY A 216 15.29 -17.71 -17.44
CA GLY A 216 16.40 -18.66 -17.38
C GLY A 216 16.49 -19.46 -16.07
N CYS A 217 16.81 -20.76 -16.18
CA CYS A 217 17.06 -21.63 -15.04
C CYS A 217 18.55 -21.88 -14.91
N THR A 218 19.14 -21.48 -13.79
CA THR A 218 20.54 -21.82 -13.50
C THR A 218 20.70 -23.33 -13.41
N LEU A 219 21.74 -23.87 -14.05
CA LEU A 219 22.08 -25.27 -13.96
C LEU A 219 23.01 -25.50 -12.77
N PRO A 220 22.87 -26.64 -12.06
CA PRO A 220 23.83 -27.02 -11.04
C PRO A 220 25.21 -27.23 -11.71
N ASP A 221 26.24 -26.64 -11.11
CA ASP A 221 27.63 -26.85 -11.54
C ASP A 221 28.15 -28.15 -10.91
N PRO A 222 28.45 -29.20 -11.70
CA PRO A 222 28.91 -30.49 -11.17
C PRO A 222 30.29 -30.42 -10.51
N ASN A 223 31.08 -29.37 -10.75
CA ASN A 223 32.40 -29.15 -10.14
C ASN A 223 32.36 -28.18 -8.95
N ASN A 224 31.18 -27.66 -8.60
CA ASN A 224 31.04 -26.75 -7.48
C ASN A 224 31.02 -27.54 -6.16
N ILE A 225 32.21 -27.68 -5.57
CA ILE A 225 32.44 -28.20 -4.23
C ILE A 225 31.74 -27.41 -3.12
N TYR A 226 31.08 -26.27 -3.40
CA TYR A 226 30.24 -25.51 -2.48
C TYR A 226 28.78 -25.42 -2.94
N ALA A 227 28.25 -26.47 -3.57
CA ALA A 227 26.83 -26.56 -3.96
C ALA A 227 25.87 -26.18 -2.80
N TRP A 228 26.22 -26.49 -1.55
CA TRP A 228 25.47 -26.13 -0.34
C TRP A 228 25.45 -24.63 0.00
N GLN A 229 26.35 -23.81 -0.56
CA GLN A 229 26.33 -22.33 -0.44
C GLN A 229 25.61 -21.67 -1.62
N THR A 230 25.30 -22.43 -2.68
CA THR A 230 24.85 -21.90 -3.96
C THR A 230 23.40 -22.19 -4.32
N GLU A 231 22.69 -22.88 -3.44
CA GLU A 231 21.24 -22.74 -3.34
C GLU A 231 20.92 -21.31 -2.92
N ALA A 232 20.20 -20.58 -3.77
CA ALA A 232 19.52 -19.38 -3.33
C ALA A 232 18.49 -19.79 -2.27
N THR A 233 18.86 -19.61 -1.00
CA THR A 233 18.14 -18.72 -0.09
C THR A 233 16.62 -18.91 -0.05
N GLY A 234 16.15 -20.14 0.16
CA GLY A 234 14.79 -20.36 0.63
C GLY A 234 14.63 -19.88 2.07
N SER A 235 13.46 -19.35 2.44
CA SER A 235 13.17 -19.10 3.85
C SER A 235 13.21 -20.42 4.64
N ARG A 236 13.68 -20.36 5.89
CA ARG A 236 13.61 -21.50 6.82
C ARG A 236 12.18 -21.80 7.27
N ASP A 237 11.29 -20.81 7.12
CA ASP A 237 9.90 -20.91 7.50
C ASP A 237 9.13 -21.71 6.44
N LYS A 238 8.40 -22.73 6.87
CA LYS A 238 7.61 -23.59 5.98
C LYS A 238 6.25 -22.94 5.72
N LEU A 239 6.25 -21.92 4.86
CA LEU A 239 5.07 -21.14 4.46
C LEU A 239 4.69 -21.40 3.00
N ASP A 240 3.44 -21.11 2.61
CA ASP A 240 2.99 -21.18 1.20
C ASP A 240 3.50 -19.97 0.40
N PHE A 241 4.67 -20.09 -0.24
CA PHE A 241 5.28 -19.06 -1.10
C PHE A 241 4.86 -19.23 -2.55
N ARG A 242 3.82 -18.50 -2.94
CA ARG A 242 3.33 -18.37 -4.32
C ARG A 242 2.34 -17.21 -4.37
N HIS A 243 1.95 -16.79 -5.56
CA HIS A 243 0.86 -15.83 -5.70
C HIS A 243 -0.50 -16.50 -5.50
N HIS A 244 -1.35 -15.86 -4.71
CA HIS A 244 -2.67 -16.38 -4.36
C HIS A 244 -3.77 -15.58 -5.06
N ASN A 245 -4.46 -16.18 -6.04
CA ASN A 245 -5.72 -15.61 -6.53
C ASN A 245 -6.73 -15.45 -5.38
N TYR A 246 -7.79 -14.68 -5.59
CA TYR A 246 -8.79 -14.38 -4.56
C TYR A 246 -9.37 -15.64 -3.89
N LYS A 247 -9.61 -16.70 -4.68
CA LYS A 247 -10.12 -17.97 -4.15
C LYS A 247 -9.09 -18.67 -3.26
N GLU A 248 -7.83 -18.67 -3.67
CA GLU A 248 -6.72 -19.28 -2.93
C GLU A 248 -6.35 -18.49 -1.68
N MET A 249 -6.36 -17.16 -1.75
CA MET A 249 -6.20 -16.27 -0.59
C MET A 249 -7.23 -16.61 0.49
N ARG A 250 -8.51 -16.70 0.10
CA ARG A 250 -9.58 -17.11 1.02
C ARG A 250 -9.37 -18.50 1.60
N LYS A 251 -8.90 -19.45 0.80
CA LYS A 251 -8.62 -20.82 1.23
C LYS A 251 -7.49 -20.83 2.26
N LEU A 252 -6.43 -20.07 2.02
CA LEU A 252 -5.29 -19.93 2.93
C LEU A 252 -5.72 -19.30 4.26
N MET A 253 -6.42 -18.16 4.21
CA MET A 253 -6.94 -17.51 5.42
C MET A 253 -7.81 -18.49 6.23
N LYS A 254 -8.74 -19.19 5.56
CA LYS A 254 -9.57 -20.21 6.21
C LYS A 254 -8.74 -21.30 6.86
N SER A 255 -7.68 -21.80 6.20
CA SER A 255 -6.81 -22.83 6.76
C SER A 255 -6.04 -22.35 7.99
N VAL A 256 -5.60 -21.10 8.03
CA VAL A 256 -4.96 -20.50 9.21
C VAL A 256 -5.95 -20.41 10.36
N ASN A 257 -7.19 -19.95 10.08
CA ASN A 257 -8.24 -19.87 11.10
C ASN A 257 -8.65 -21.24 11.64
N GLU A 258 -8.66 -22.27 10.81
CA GLU A 258 -8.92 -23.65 11.26
C GLU A 258 -7.75 -24.23 12.08
N ALA A 259 -6.52 -23.78 11.84
CA ALA A 259 -5.32 -24.23 12.56
C ALA A 259 -5.12 -23.55 13.92
N CYS A 260 -5.60 -22.31 14.07
CA CYS A 260 -5.50 -21.47 15.26
C CYS A 260 -6.83 -20.76 15.61
N PRO A 261 -7.94 -21.48 15.80
CA PRO A 261 -9.27 -20.87 15.98
C PRO A 261 -9.37 -20.03 17.27
N ASP A 262 -8.60 -20.37 18.30
CA ASP A 262 -8.65 -19.69 19.60
C ASP A 262 -8.07 -18.28 19.54
N ILE A 263 -7.21 -17.99 18.55
CA ILE A 263 -6.54 -16.70 18.42
C ILE A 263 -6.84 -15.97 17.11
N THR A 264 -7.73 -16.48 16.26
CA THR A 264 -8.00 -15.88 14.95
C THR A 264 -9.48 -15.77 14.64
N ARG A 265 -9.84 -14.72 13.90
CA ARG A 265 -11.18 -14.53 13.36
C ARG A 265 -11.13 -13.87 11.99
N ILE A 266 -11.79 -14.48 11.01
CA ILE A 266 -11.96 -13.88 9.68
C ILE A 266 -13.28 -13.10 9.64
N TYR A 267 -13.23 -11.85 9.16
CA TYR A 267 -14.42 -11.05 8.87
C TYR A 267 -14.27 -10.26 7.57
N SER A 268 -15.33 -9.58 7.15
CA SER A 268 -15.38 -8.80 5.91
C SER A 268 -15.77 -7.36 6.23
N ILE A 269 -15.03 -6.38 5.72
CA ILE A 269 -15.30 -4.94 5.95
C ILE A 269 -16.24 -4.33 4.89
N GLY A 270 -16.40 -5.02 3.76
CA GLY A 270 -17.25 -4.61 2.66
C GLY A 270 -17.06 -5.53 1.47
N LYS A 271 -17.45 -5.05 0.30
CA LYS A 271 -17.21 -5.72 -0.98
C LYS A 271 -16.63 -4.71 -1.98
N SER A 272 -15.78 -5.20 -2.87
CA SER A 272 -15.34 -4.49 -4.06
C SER A 272 -16.50 -4.29 -5.03
N TYR A 273 -16.25 -3.53 -6.09
CA TYR A 273 -17.22 -3.31 -7.16
C TYR A 273 -17.68 -4.63 -7.81
N ALA A 274 -16.76 -5.57 -8.07
CA ALA A 274 -17.10 -6.90 -8.62
C ALA A 274 -17.75 -7.85 -7.59
N GLY A 275 -18.06 -7.37 -6.38
CA GLY A 275 -18.73 -8.12 -5.33
C GLY A 275 -17.79 -9.03 -4.51
N LEU A 276 -16.47 -8.88 -4.66
CA LEU A 276 -15.48 -9.62 -3.88
C LEU A 276 -15.41 -9.03 -2.47
N LYS A 277 -15.61 -9.87 -1.45
CA LYS A 277 -15.48 -9.45 -0.05
C LYS A 277 -14.05 -9.03 0.28
N LEU A 278 -13.90 -7.88 0.93
CA LEU A 278 -12.62 -7.42 1.50
C LEU A 278 -12.45 -8.11 2.86
N TYR A 279 -11.69 -9.20 2.87
CA TYR A 279 -11.48 -10.03 4.06
C TYR A 279 -10.35 -9.49 4.93
N VAL A 280 -10.56 -9.52 6.24
CA VAL A 280 -9.56 -9.21 7.26
C VAL A 280 -9.35 -10.43 8.14
N MET A 281 -8.09 -10.73 8.46
CA MET A 281 -7.72 -11.66 9.52
C MET A 281 -7.48 -10.87 10.80
N GLU A 282 -8.31 -11.12 11.81
CA GLU A 282 -8.05 -10.69 13.18
C GLU A 282 -7.20 -11.73 13.89
N ILE A 283 -6.18 -11.29 14.64
CA ILE A 283 -5.32 -12.11 15.49
C ILE A 283 -5.21 -11.46 16.88
N SER A 284 -5.71 -12.13 17.91
CA SER A 284 -5.70 -11.72 19.33
C SER A 284 -6.01 -12.95 20.18
N ASP A 285 -5.66 -12.98 21.47
CA ASP A 285 -6.10 -14.05 22.37
C ASP A 285 -7.59 -13.98 22.76
N ASN A 286 -8.29 -12.88 22.47
CA ASN A 286 -9.73 -12.74 22.61
C ASN A 286 -10.40 -12.25 21.31
N PRO A 287 -10.37 -13.05 20.23
CA PRO A 287 -10.82 -12.60 18.91
C PRO A 287 -12.31 -12.22 18.92
N GLY A 288 -12.57 -11.01 18.45
CA GLY A 288 -13.86 -10.43 18.21
C GLY A 288 -14.33 -9.42 19.25
N LYS A 289 -13.52 -9.16 20.27
CA LYS A 289 -13.82 -8.25 21.35
C LYS A 289 -12.63 -7.33 21.59
N HIS A 290 -12.90 -6.04 21.70
CA HIS A 290 -11.95 -5.07 22.20
C HIS A 290 -11.76 -5.24 23.72
N GLU A 291 -10.52 -5.28 24.19
CA GLU A 291 -10.18 -5.36 25.61
C GLU A 291 -9.62 -4.03 26.13
N LEU A 292 -10.03 -3.65 27.34
CA LEU A 292 -9.65 -2.37 27.94
C LEU A 292 -8.12 -2.22 28.03
N GLY A 293 -7.60 -1.21 27.33
CA GLY A 293 -6.16 -0.90 27.29
C GLY A 293 -5.34 -1.77 26.34
N GLU A 294 -5.97 -2.67 25.58
CA GLU A 294 -5.35 -3.41 24.47
C GLU A 294 -5.40 -2.56 23.19
N PRO A 295 -4.25 -2.15 22.63
CA PRO A 295 -4.22 -1.37 21.40
C PRO A 295 -4.66 -2.19 20.19
N GLU A 296 -5.35 -1.54 19.26
CA GLU A 296 -5.73 -2.11 17.97
C GLU A 296 -4.69 -1.69 16.90
N PHE A 297 -4.12 -2.67 16.21
CA PHE A 297 -3.14 -2.48 15.14
C PHE A 297 -3.71 -2.99 13.80
N ARG A 298 -3.32 -2.37 12.68
CA ARG A 298 -3.61 -2.94 11.36
C ARG A 298 -2.47 -2.87 10.34
N TYR A 299 -2.46 -3.85 9.44
CA TYR A 299 -1.76 -3.75 8.15
C TYR A 299 -2.77 -3.79 7.02
N VAL A 300 -2.54 -2.93 6.02
CA VAL A 300 -3.31 -2.91 4.78
C VAL A 300 -2.37 -3.17 3.60
N ALA A 301 -2.76 -4.05 2.68
CA ALA A 301 -1.99 -4.30 1.47
C ALA A 301 -2.89 -4.37 0.24
N GLY A 302 -2.24 -4.27 -0.93
CA GLY A 302 -2.90 -4.39 -2.21
C GLY A 302 -3.96 -3.32 -2.44
N MET A 303 -3.72 -2.08 -1.99
CA MET A 303 -4.50 -0.91 -2.40
C MET A 303 -4.34 -0.66 -3.91
N HIS A 304 -3.12 -0.79 -4.42
CA HIS A 304 -2.90 -1.03 -5.84
C HIS A 304 -2.85 -2.53 -6.08
N GLY A 305 -3.72 -3.04 -6.94
CA GLY A 305 -3.85 -4.48 -7.16
C GLY A 305 -2.61 -5.13 -7.79
N ASN A 306 -1.78 -4.36 -8.49
CA ASN A 306 -0.53 -4.84 -9.08
C ASN A 306 0.70 -4.68 -8.17
N GLU A 307 0.54 -4.12 -6.96
CA GLU A 307 1.59 -4.01 -5.95
C GLU A 307 1.45 -5.21 -4.98
N VAL A 308 1.95 -6.36 -5.42
CA VAL A 308 1.54 -7.69 -4.93
C VAL A 308 2.31 -8.13 -3.69
N LEU A 309 3.55 -7.66 -3.49
CA LEU A 309 4.40 -8.19 -2.42
C LEU A 309 3.75 -8.05 -1.04
N GLY A 310 3.16 -6.89 -0.73
CA GLY A 310 2.47 -6.68 0.54
C GLY A 310 1.34 -7.69 0.80
N ARG A 311 0.58 -8.05 -0.23
CA ARG A 311 -0.49 -9.06 -0.12
C ARG A 311 0.06 -10.41 0.33
N GLU A 312 1.11 -10.89 -0.34
CA GLU A 312 1.69 -12.20 -0.05
C GLU A 312 2.42 -12.19 1.32
N LEU A 313 3.10 -11.09 1.68
CA LEU A 313 3.71 -10.93 3.01
C LEU A 313 2.67 -11.01 4.13
N LEU A 314 1.48 -10.41 3.98
CA LEU A 314 0.43 -10.53 4.99
C LEU A 314 -0.14 -11.96 5.08
N LEU A 315 -0.27 -12.67 3.96
CA LEU A 315 -0.67 -14.09 3.98
C LEU A 315 0.41 -14.99 4.62
N ASN A 316 1.68 -14.68 4.42
CA ASN A 316 2.80 -15.36 5.08
C ASN A 316 2.85 -15.02 6.58
N LEU A 317 2.60 -13.76 6.96
CA LEU A 317 2.54 -13.33 8.36
C LEU A 317 1.43 -14.03 9.13
N MET A 318 0.23 -14.17 8.56
CA MET A 318 -0.87 -14.92 9.19
C MET A 318 -0.49 -16.37 9.49
N GLN A 319 0.17 -17.04 8.54
CA GLN A 319 0.66 -18.42 8.73
C GLN A 319 1.75 -18.47 9.80
N PHE A 320 2.73 -17.56 9.71
CA PHE A 320 3.88 -17.49 10.63
C PHE A 320 3.42 -17.26 12.07
N MET A 321 2.56 -16.28 12.32
CA MET A 321 2.06 -15.98 13.67
C MET A 321 1.31 -17.16 14.28
N CYS A 322 0.46 -17.85 13.50
CA CYS A 322 -0.22 -19.06 13.97
C CYS A 322 0.76 -20.20 14.28
N GLN A 323 1.75 -20.44 13.41
CA GLN A 323 2.76 -21.49 13.62
C GLN A 323 3.63 -21.21 14.85
N GLU A 324 4.15 -20.00 15.01
CA GLU A 324 5.03 -19.63 16.13
C GLU A 324 4.27 -19.52 17.45
N TYR A 325 3.02 -19.04 17.43
CA TYR A 325 2.17 -19.06 18.63
C TYR A 325 1.98 -20.50 19.14
N LYS A 326 1.71 -21.46 18.25
CA LYS A 326 1.58 -22.89 18.62
C LYS A 326 2.89 -23.51 19.10
N ARG A 327 4.03 -22.99 18.66
CA ARG A 327 5.37 -23.38 19.16
C ARG A 327 5.68 -22.78 20.53
N GLY A 328 4.93 -21.77 20.97
CA GLY A 328 5.16 -21.08 22.23
C GLY A 328 6.27 -20.04 22.16
N ASP A 329 6.55 -19.49 20.98
CA ASP A 329 7.49 -18.38 20.83
C ASP A 329 7.02 -17.18 21.67
N GLN A 330 7.84 -16.75 22.63
CA GLN A 330 7.42 -15.76 23.62
C GLN A 330 7.19 -14.37 23.03
N ARG A 331 7.86 -14.02 21.93
CA ARG A 331 7.67 -12.73 21.25
C ARG A 331 6.29 -12.71 20.60
N ILE A 332 5.95 -13.75 19.85
CA ILE A 332 4.65 -13.86 19.16
C ILE A 332 3.50 -14.05 20.16
N VAL A 333 3.68 -14.88 21.19
CA VAL A 333 2.67 -15.05 22.25
C VAL A 333 2.39 -13.73 22.95
N ARG A 334 3.42 -12.93 23.26
CA ARG A 334 3.22 -11.61 23.85
C ARG A 334 2.49 -10.67 22.89
N LEU A 335 2.92 -10.64 21.63
CA LEU A 335 2.32 -9.77 20.62
C LEU A 335 0.82 -10.06 20.44
N VAL A 336 0.42 -11.33 20.42
CA VAL A 336 -1.00 -11.74 20.29
C VAL A 336 -1.84 -11.46 21.55
N LYS A 337 -1.23 -11.46 22.74
CA LYS A 337 -1.93 -11.22 24.02
C LYS A 337 -2.05 -9.75 24.42
N GLU A 338 -1.21 -8.91 23.86
CA GLU A 338 -1.10 -7.50 24.24
C GLU A 338 -1.50 -6.56 23.10
N THR A 339 -1.96 -7.08 21.98
CA THR A 339 -2.29 -6.31 20.78
C THR A 339 -3.31 -7.05 19.94
N ARG A 340 -4.35 -6.33 19.55
CA ARG A 340 -5.37 -6.85 18.65
C ARG A 340 -5.04 -6.47 17.21
N ILE A 341 -4.68 -7.47 16.42
CA ILE A 341 -4.02 -7.29 15.12
C ILE A 341 -5.00 -7.56 13.99
N HIS A 342 -5.10 -6.65 13.04
CA HIS A 342 -5.99 -6.77 11.89
C HIS A 342 -5.22 -6.70 10.56
N LEU A 343 -5.24 -7.77 9.79
CA LEU A 343 -4.49 -7.88 8.53
C LEU A 343 -5.45 -7.91 7.34
N LEU A 344 -5.44 -6.87 6.52
CA LEU A 344 -6.18 -6.76 5.25
C LEU A 344 -5.22 -7.03 4.07
N PRO A 345 -5.14 -8.27 3.55
CA PRO A 345 -4.19 -8.64 2.49
C PRO A 345 -4.49 -8.00 1.13
N SER A 346 -5.74 -7.55 0.89
CA SER A 346 -6.14 -6.99 -0.39
C SER A 346 -7.31 -6.04 -0.25
N MET A 347 -7.00 -4.75 -0.30
CA MET A 347 -8.01 -3.69 -0.42
C MET A 347 -8.60 -3.63 -1.84
N ASN A 348 -7.79 -3.90 -2.88
CA ASN A 348 -8.18 -3.96 -4.29
C ASN A 348 -8.16 -5.39 -4.87
N PRO A 349 -9.08 -6.27 -4.48
CA PRO A 349 -9.10 -7.62 -5.04
C PRO A 349 -9.43 -7.62 -6.54
N ASP A 350 -10.18 -6.64 -7.04
CA ASP A 350 -10.58 -6.55 -8.45
C ASP A 350 -9.38 -6.25 -9.37
N GLY A 351 -8.60 -5.21 -9.03
CA GLY A 351 -7.37 -4.86 -9.72
C GLY A 351 -6.32 -5.98 -9.64
N TYR A 352 -6.23 -6.66 -8.47
CA TYR A 352 -5.33 -7.80 -8.30
C TYR A 352 -5.69 -8.95 -9.24
N GLU A 353 -6.97 -9.32 -9.36
CA GLU A 353 -7.38 -10.41 -10.27
C GLU A 353 -7.05 -10.09 -11.74
N MET A 354 -7.05 -8.81 -12.13
CA MET A 354 -6.60 -8.39 -13.47
C MET A 354 -5.09 -8.58 -13.65
N ALA A 355 -4.28 -8.12 -12.69
CA ALA A 355 -2.83 -8.30 -12.70
C ALA A 355 -2.44 -9.78 -12.65
N PHE A 356 -3.05 -10.55 -11.73
CA PHE A 356 -2.79 -11.98 -11.53
C PHE A 356 -3.07 -12.81 -12.78
N LYS A 357 -4.16 -12.54 -13.51
CA LYS A 357 -4.47 -13.24 -14.78
C LYS A 357 -3.42 -13.02 -15.84
N LYS A 358 -2.73 -11.86 -15.81
CA LYS A 358 -1.67 -11.53 -16.75
C LYS A 358 -0.33 -12.15 -16.34
N GLY A 359 -0.07 -12.26 -15.02
CA GLY A 359 1.15 -12.79 -14.44
C GLY A 359 2.15 -11.69 -14.07
N SER A 360 3.05 -11.99 -13.13
CA SER A 360 4.09 -11.08 -12.63
C SER A 360 4.93 -10.46 -13.74
N GLU A 361 5.23 -11.26 -14.75
CA GLU A 361 6.10 -10.96 -15.88
C GLU A 361 5.50 -9.95 -16.87
N LEU A 362 4.17 -9.84 -16.88
CA LEU A 362 3.43 -9.24 -18.00
C LEU A 362 2.39 -8.21 -17.57
N SER A 363 2.12 -8.04 -16.27
CA SER A 363 1.23 -7.00 -15.78
C SER A 363 1.77 -5.59 -16.06
N GLY A 364 3.10 -5.44 -16.10
CA GLY A 364 3.73 -4.13 -16.28
C GLY A 364 3.40 -3.15 -15.15
N TRP A 365 3.61 -1.86 -15.40
CA TRP A 365 3.56 -0.83 -14.36
C TRP A 365 2.15 -0.42 -13.89
N ALA A 366 1.12 -0.57 -14.74
CA ALA A 366 -0.20 0.02 -14.51
C ALA A 366 -1.38 -0.97 -14.49
N LEU A 367 -1.27 -2.14 -15.12
CA LEU A 367 -2.41 -3.06 -15.22
C LEU A 367 -2.77 -3.62 -13.85
N GLY A 368 -3.97 -3.30 -13.36
CA GLY A 368 -4.45 -3.73 -12.05
C GLY A 368 -4.14 -2.74 -10.91
N ARG A 369 -3.53 -1.58 -11.20
CA ARG A 369 -3.31 -0.52 -10.20
C ARG A 369 -4.64 0.05 -9.67
N TYR A 370 -5.49 0.50 -10.58
CA TYR A 370 -6.76 1.17 -10.27
C TYR A 370 -7.84 0.19 -9.80
N SER A 371 -8.89 0.71 -9.17
CA SER A 371 -10.11 -0.05 -8.91
C SER A 371 -10.81 -0.44 -10.23
N HIS A 372 -11.87 -1.27 -10.14
CA HIS A 372 -12.68 -1.62 -11.31
C HIS A 372 -13.24 -0.38 -12.04
N GLU A 373 -13.50 0.69 -11.30
CA GLU A 373 -14.05 1.95 -11.80
C GLU A 373 -12.96 2.92 -12.28
N TRP A 374 -11.71 2.45 -12.42
CA TRP A 374 -10.55 3.24 -12.82
C TRP A 374 -10.17 4.36 -11.83
N ILE A 375 -10.46 4.15 -10.54
CA ILE A 375 -10.14 5.09 -9.47
C ILE A 375 -8.83 4.67 -8.82
N ASP A 376 -7.91 5.62 -8.64
CA ASP A 376 -6.73 5.41 -7.82
C ASP A 376 -7.14 5.58 -6.35
N MET A 377 -7.10 4.48 -5.59
CA MET A 377 -7.59 4.49 -4.22
C MET A 377 -6.73 5.31 -3.27
N ASN A 378 -5.44 5.53 -3.59
CA ASN A 378 -4.59 6.40 -2.78
C ASN A 378 -4.78 7.91 -3.10
N HIS A 379 -5.76 8.24 -3.95
CA HIS A 379 -6.25 9.59 -4.21
C HIS A 379 -7.76 9.71 -3.96
N ASN A 380 -8.35 8.71 -3.27
CA ASN A 380 -9.79 8.57 -3.13
C ASN A 380 -10.27 8.56 -1.69
N PHE A 381 -9.44 8.96 -0.73
CA PHE A 381 -9.90 9.34 0.61
C PHE A 381 -10.27 10.82 0.65
N ALA A 382 -11.05 11.22 1.65
CA ALA A 382 -11.47 12.61 1.78
C ALA A 382 -10.23 13.48 2.06
N ASP A 383 -10.05 14.55 1.28
CA ASP A 383 -9.03 15.55 1.57
C ASP A 383 -9.46 16.34 2.82
N LEU A 384 -8.81 16.03 3.94
CA LEU A 384 -8.99 16.71 5.22
C LEU A 384 -7.88 17.74 5.46
N ASN A 385 -6.78 17.69 4.71
CA ASN A 385 -5.65 18.60 4.80
C ASN A 385 -6.08 20.02 4.44
N SER A 386 -6.79 20.18 3.31
CA SER A 386 -7.32 21.48 2.87
C SER A 386 -8.26 22.08 3.92
N GLY A 387 -9.12 21.24 4.51
CA GLY A 387 -10.04 21.65 5.58
C GLY A 387 -9.31 22.11 6.84
N MET A 388 -8.28 21.37 7.25
CA MET A 388 -7.43 21.71 8.38
C MET A 388 -6.69 23.03 8.17
N TRP A 389 -5.99 23.21 7.04
CA TRP A 389 -5.22 24.43 6.78
C TRP A 389 -6.11 25.65 6.66
N THR A 390 -7.27 25.52 5.99
CA THR A 390 -8.28 26.60 5.93
C THR A 390 -8.77 26.99 7.32
N ALA A 391 -9.01 26.02 8.21
CA ALA A 391 -9.42 26.30 9.58
C ALA A 391 -8.32 27.03 10.37
N ILE A 392 -7.05 26.60 10.22
CA ILE A 392 -5.88 27.24 10.84
C ILE A 392 -5.71 28.69 10.40
N GLU A 393 -5.96 29.00 9.12
CA GLU A 393 -5.84 30.36 8.59
C GLU A 393 -6.97 31.29 9.04
N LEU A 394 -8.19 30.77 9.18
CA LEU A 394 -9.38 31.57 9.49
C LEU A 394 -9.64 31.74 11.00
N GLU A 395 -9.25 30.78 11.84
CA GLU A 395 -9.53 30.81 13.26
C GLU A 395 -8.49 31.64 14.03
N THR A 396 -8.95 32.71 14.68
CA THR A 396 -8.10 33.61 15.47
C THR A 396 -7.91 33.12 16.90
N ASP A 397 -8.78 32.23 17.37
CA ASP A 397 -8.74 31.62 18.69
C ASP A 397 -8.26 30.16 18.61
N GLN A 398 -6.96 29.94 18.86
CA GLN A 398 -6.35 28.61 18.83
C GLN A 398 -7.05 27.58 19.73
N SER A 399 -7.79 28.00 20.76
CA SER A 399 -8.52 27.08 21.63
C SER A 399 -9.75 26.44 20.97
N LYS A 400 -10.20 26.97 19.82
CA LYS A 400 -11.33 26.47 19.04
C LYS A 400 -10.94 25.64 17.82
N LEU A 401 -9.64 25.61 17.48
CA LEU A 401 -9.15 24.81 16.37
C LEU A 401 -9.39 23.33 16.65
N ILE A 402 -10.17 22.70 15.77
CA ILE A 402 -10.19 21.24 15.66
C ILE A 402 -8.87 20.89 14.98
N ASN A 403 -8.00 20.16 15.68
CA ASN A 403 -6.72 19.69 15.17
C ASN A 403 -6.69 18.15 15.00
N HIS A 404 -7.84 17.49 15.21
CA HIS A 404 -8.00 16.04 15.17
C HIS A 404 -9.49 15.63 15.08
N TYR A 405 -9.80 14.49 14.45
CA TYR A 405 -11.16 14.06 14.06
C TYR A 405 -11.88 15.10 13.18
N PHE A 406 -11.24 15.51 12.09
CA PHE A 406 -11.89 16.36 11.09
C PHE A 406 -13.11 15.65 10.50
N PRO A 407 -14.29 16.27 10.48
CA PRO A 407 -15.48 15.62 9.94
C PRO A 407 -15.31 15.34 8.44
N ILE A 408 -15.77 14.17 8.00
CA ILE A 408 -15.83 13.85 6.58
C ILE A 408 -16.84 14.81 5.92
N PRO A 409 -16.50 15.48 4.80
CA PRO A 409 -17.44 16.35 4.10
C PRO A 409 -18.76 15.65 3.76
N GLU A 410 -19.90 16.31 3.96
CA GLU A 410 -21.23 15.70 3.73
C GLU A 410 -21.37 15.16 2.30
N GLN A 411 -20.78 15.85 1.32
CA GLN A 411 -20.77 15.42 -0.08
C GLN A 411 -20.16 14.04 -0.24
N TYR A 412 -19.16 13.68 0.56
CA TYR A 412 -18.48 12.37 0.52
C TYR A 412 -19.43 11.21 0.87
N THR A 413 -20.47 11.48 1.65
CA THR A 413 -21.47 10.49 2.06
C THR A 413 -22.60 10.32 1.03
N SER A 414 -22.67 11.17 0.02
CA SER A 414 -23.68 11.07 -1.04
C SER A 414 -23.43 9.88 -1.96
N GLU A 415 -24.51 9.31 -2.51
CA GLU A 415 -24.44 8.24 -3.53
C GLU A 415 -23.81 8.71 -4.85
N GLU A 416 -23.86 10.03 -5.12
CA GLU A 416 -23.30 10.65 -6.32
C GLU A 416 -21.80 10.95 -6.20
N ALA A 417 -21.22 10.85 -5.00
CA ALA A 417 -19.80 11.09 -4.80
C ALA A 417 -18.94 10.00 -5.42
N PHE A 418 -17.89 10.45 -6.12
CA PHE A 418 -16.89 9.61 -6.78
C PHE A 418 -15.95 8.95 -5.77
N VAL A 419 -16.47 8.00 -4.99
CA VAL A 419 -15.75 7.28 -3.94
C VAL A 419 -15.96 5.79 -4.14
N ALA A 420 -14.86 5.07 -4.35
CA ALA A 420 -14.84 3.63 -4.59
C ALA A 420 -15.46 2.87 -3.41
N SER A 421 -16.11 1.74 -3.71
CA SER A 421 -16.74 0.88 -2.71
C SER A 421 -15.77 0.39 -1.63
N GLU A 422 -14.53 0.15 -2.04
CA GLU A 422 -13.39 -0.26 -1.25
C GLU A 422 -12.98 0.85 -0.27
N THR A 423 -12.86 2.10 -0.75
CA THR A 423 -12.56 3.26 0.11
C THR A 423 -13.63 3.44 1.18
N ARG A 424 -14.92 3.37 0.81
CA ARG A 424 -16.03 3.47 1.78
C ARG A 424 -15.98 2.37 2.83
N ALA A 425 -15.66 1.14 2.41
CA ALA A 425 -15.52 0.01 3.33
C ALA A 425 -14.36 0.22 4.32
N VAL A 426 -13.23 0.74 3.86
CA VAL A 426 -12.06 1.03 4.69
C VAL A 426 -12.31 2.21 5.64
N ILE A 427 -12.94 3.30 5.18
CA ILE A 427 -13.33 4.43 6.04
C ILE A 427 -14.25 3.95 7.18
N ASN A 428 -15.30 3.20 6.83
CA ASN A 428 -16.20 2.64 7.85
C ASN A 428 -15.45 1.70 8.80
N TRP A 429 -14.48 0.92 8.31
CA TRP A 429 -13.66 0.07 9.16
C TRP A 429 -12.78 0.88 10.13
N MET A 430 -12.15 1.96 9.68
CA MET A 430 -11.38 2.90 10.50
C MET A 430 -12.22 3.57 11.59
N GLN A 431 -13.50 3.82 11.32
CA GLN A 431 -14.41 4.43 12.29
C GLN A 431 -14.93 3.43 13.34
N ASN A 432 -14.98 2.13 13.01
CA ASN A 432 -15.56 1.10 13.87
C ASN A 432 -14.55 0.46 14.83
N ILE A 433 -13.26 0.49 14.51
CA ILE A 433 -12.19 -0.08 15.34
C ILE A 433 -11.23 1.04 15.73
N PRO A 434 -10.90 1.21 17.02
CA PRO A 434 -10.02 2.28 17.46
C PRO A 434 -8.54 1.99 17.17
N PHE A 435 -8.18 2.00 15.89
CA PHE A 435 -6.80 1.78 15.47
C PHE A 435 -5.86 2.84 16.04
N VAL A 436 -4.73 2.37 16.59
CA VAL A 436 -3.68 3.20 17.17
C VAL A 436 -2.53 3.38 16.18
N LEU A 437 -2.12 2.28 15.54
CA LEU A 437 -1.01 2.27 14.57
C LEU A 437 -1.40 1.42 13.36
N SER A 438 -0.97 1.88 12.19
CA SER A 438 -1.21 1.23 10.91
C SER A 438 -0.03 1.40 9.97
N ALA A 439 0.09 0.50 9.02
CA ALA A 439 0.89 0.73 7.83
C ALA A 439 0.19 0.16 6.59
N ASN A 440 0.29 0.87 5.48
CA ASN A 440 -0.14 0.37 4.17
C ASN A 440 1.08 -0.01 3.32
N LEU A 441 0.97 -1.16 2.66
CA LEU A 441 2.07 -1.83 1.97
C LEU A 441 1.91 -1.68 0.46
N HIS A 442 2.93 -1.09 -0.16
CA HIS A 442 3.01 -0.71 -1.56
C HIS A 442 4.25 -1.31 -2.25
N GLY A 443 4.35 -1.11 -3.56
CA GLY A 443 5.50 -1.52 -4.35
C GLY A 443 5.77 -0.58 -5.52
N GLY A 444 7.01 -0.62 -6.00
CA GLY A 444 7.53 0.23 -7.07
C GLY A 444 8.75 1.05 -6.65
N GLU A 445 8.98 1.21 -5.34
CA GLU A 445 10.18 1.80 -4.80
C GLU A 445 10.63 1.05 -3.53
N LEU A 446 11.70 1.52 -2.88
CA LEU A 446 12.16 0.95 -1.63
C LEU A 446 12.48 2.07 -0.62
N VAL A 447 11.45 2.49 0.11
CA VAL A 447 11.43 3.62 1.07
C VAL A 447 10.21 3.49 2.00
N VAL A 448 10.27 4.09 3.19
CA VAL A 448 9.09 4.27 4.05
C VAL A 448 8.69 5.75 4.04
N THR A 449 7.46 6.04 3.64
CA THR A 449 6.95 7.42 3.62
C THR A 449 6.01 7.68 4.79
N TYR A 450 6.02 8.91 5.28
CA TYR A 450 5.22 9.33 6.41
C TYR A 450 4.52 10.68 6.16
N PRO A 451 3.38 10.94 6.83
CA PRO A 451 2.59 12.16 6.67
C PRO A 451 3.37 13.48 6.84
N TYR A 452 2.87 14.59 6.28
CA TYR A 452 1.75 14.63 5.35
C TYR A 452 2.17 14.21 3.93
N ASP A 453 1.22 13.63 3.19
CA ASP A 453 1.37 13.29 1.78
C ASP A 453 0.95 14.44 0.85
N MET A 454 0.10 15.37 1.32
CA MET A 454 -0.33 16.54 0.57
C MET A 454 0.53 17.79 0.86
N THR A 455 0.86 18.56 -0.18
CA THR A 455 1.47 19.90 -0.07
C THR A 455 0.43 21.01 0.13
N ARG A 456 0.78 22.11 0.80
CA ARG A 456 -0.14 23.23 1.06
C ARG A 456 -0.62 23.95 -0.20
N ASP A 457 0.30 24.35 -1.07
CA ASP A 457 0.01 25.19 -2.25
C ASP A 457 -0.10 24.40 -3.55
N TRP A 458 -0.46 23.11 -3.48
CA TRP A 458 -0.45 22.19 -4.62
C TRP A 458 0.91 22.09 -5.33
N ALA A 459 1.99 22.45 -4.63
CA ALA A 459 3.35 22.28 -5.11
C ALA A 459 3.58 20.80 -5.49
N PRO A 460 4.32 20.49 -6.56
CA PRO A 460 4.58 19.10 -6.92
C PRO A 460 5.32 18.32 -5.81
N ARG A 461 6.18 19.03 -5.07
CA ARG A 461 6.96 18.51 -3.93
C ARG A 461 7.25 19.62 -2.93
N GLU A 462 7.01 19.35 -1.66
CA GLU A 462 7.39 20.22 -0.54
C GLU A 462 7.36 19.44 0.77
N HIS A 463 8.38 19.61 1.61
CA HIS A 463 8.39 19.02 2.94
C HIS A 463 7.27 19.61 3.81
N THR A 464 6.25 18.79 4.09
CA THR A 464 5.03 19.20 4.79
C THR A 464 4.86 18.40 6.09
N PRO A 465 5.44 18.87 7.20
CA PRO A 465 5.51 18.10 8.44
C PRO A 465 4.19 18.06 9.21
N THR A 466 3.97 16.96 9.95
CA THR A 466 2.92 16.86 10.96
C THR A 466 3.39 17.38 12.32
N PRO A 467 2.48 17.72 13.24
CA PRO A 467 2.82 17.96 14.64
C PRO A 467 3.57 16.80 15.31
N ASP A 468 3.31 15.56 14.87
CA ASP A 468 3.94 14.34 15.35
C ASP A 468 5.13 13.86 14.50
N GLU A 469 5.75 14.72 13.68
CA GLU A 469 6.80 14.32 12.72
C GLU A 469 7.92 13.52 13.40
N SER A 470 8.37 13.95 14.57
CA SER A 470 9.46 13.27 15.29
C SER A 470 9.15 11.80 15.61
N PHE A 471 7.88 11.47 15.87
CA PHE A 471 7.45 10.09 16.10
C PHE A 471 7.23 9.34 14.79
N PHE A 472 6.70 10.00 13.75
CA PHE A 472 6.60 9.40 12.41
C PHE A 472 7.95 9.00 11.82
N ARG A 473 8.97 9.84 11.99
CA ARG A 473 10.35 9.50 11.60
C ARG A 473 10.88 8.29 12.35
N TRP A 474 10.54 8.15 13.64
CA TRP A 474 10.88 6.96 14.43
C TRP A 474 10.21 5.72 13.85
N LEU A 475 8.89 5.76 13.61
CA LEU A 475 8.12 4.66 13.02
C LEU A 475 8.69 4.23 11.66
N ALA A 476 8.95 5.21 10.78
CA ALA A 476 9.51 4.96 9.47
C ALA A 476 10.90 4.32 9.56
N THR A 477 11.74 4.81 10.48
CA THR A 477 13.08 4.27 10.72
C THR A 477 13.04 2.85 11.28
N ALA A 478 12.08 2.54 12.16
CA ALA A 478 11.95 1.20 12.76
C ALA A 478 11.73 0.12 11.70
N TYR A 479 10.93 0.41 10.67
CA TYR A 479 10.78 -0.50 9.52
C TYR A 479 12.01 -0.46 8.61
N ALA A 480 12.44 0.74 8.19
CA ALA A 480 13.46 0.90 7.17
C ALA A 480 14.85 0.36 7.57
N SER A 481 15.24 0.54 8.84
CA SER A 481 16.53 0.11 9.36
C SER A 481 16.64 -1.40 9.61
N THR A 482 15.51 -2.10 9.70
CA THR A 482 15.45 -3.54 9.99
C THR A 482 15.22 -4.37 8.73
N ASN A 483 14.80 -3.74 7.63
CA ASN A 483 14.65 -4.41 6.34
C ASN A 483 16.04 -4.63 5.71
N ARG A 484 16.35 -5.87 5.35
CA ARG A 484 17.69 -6.28 4.89
C ARG A 484 18.15 -5.60 3.60
N VAL A 485 17.24 -5.31 2.68
CA VAL A 485 17.57 -4.69 1.39
C VAL A 485 17.53 -3.18 1.51
N MET A 486 16.53 -2.62 2.20
CA MET A 486 16.36 -1.19 2.35
C MET A 486 17.52 -0.56 3.14
N SER A 487 17.97 -1.23 4.21
CA SER A 487 19.10 -0.77 5.05
C SER A 487 20.49 -0.97 4.42
N ASN A 488 20.59 -1.70 3.30
CA ASN A 488 21.87 -2.00 2.67
C ASN A 488 22.48 -0.75 1.99
N PRO A 489 23.65 -0.25 2.44
CA PRO A 489 24.27 0.94 1.87
C PRO A 489 24.80 0.73 0.44
N ASP A 490 25.04 -0.52 0.03
CA ASP A 490 25.55 -0.87 -1.29
C ASP A 490 24.42 -1.13 -2.31
N ARG A 491 23.15 -0.92 -1.91
CA ARG A 491 22.00 -1.13 -2.79
C ARG A 491 21.96 -0.09 -3.91
N ARG A 492 21.50 -0.54 -5.08
CA ARG A 492 21.22 0.35 -6.21
C ARG A 492 19.83 1.01 -6.04
N PRO A 493 19.64 2.28 -6.47
CA PRO A 493 18.31 2.88 -6.62
C PRO A 493 17.42 2.15 -7.64
N CYS A 494 16.12 2.00 -7.34
CA CYS A 494 15.16 1.35 -8.23
C CYS A 494 15.09 2.06 -9.58
N HIS A 495 14.74 3.35 -9.56
CA HIS A 495 14.47 4.14 -10.76
C HIS A 495 15.32 5.39 -10.84
N ASN A 496 14.82 6.52 -10.33
CA ASN A 496 15.38 7.85 -10.57
C ASN A 496 15.69 8.62 -9.28
N LYS A 497 15.34 8.07 -8.11
CA LYS A 497 15.56 8.70 -6.80
C LYS A 497 16.34 7.75 -5.89
N ASP A 498 17.36 8.31 -5.24
CA ASP A 498 18.21 7.59 -4.29
C ASP A 498 17.79 7.93 -2.85
N PHE A 499 16.99 7.05 -2.25
CA PHE A 499 16.45 7.24 -0.90
C PHE A 499 17.47 6.97 0.22
N LEU A 500 18.63 6.39 -0.07
CA LEU A 500 19.69 6.23 0.94
C LEU A 500 20.13 7.59 1.52
N ARG A 501 20.09 8.64 0.70
CA ARG A 501 20.40 10.02 1.10
C ARG A 501 19.44 10.57 2.16
N TYR A 502 18.29 9.94 2.33
CA TYR A 502 17.26 10.28 3.29
C TYR A 502 17.12 9.19 4.38
N ASN A 503 18.14 8.34 4.55
CA ASN A 503 18.09 7.19 5.46
C ASN A 503 16.91 6.23 5.18
N ASN A 504 16.49 6.16 3.91
CA ASN A 504 15.38 5.33 3.43
C ASN A 504 14.00 5.68 4.02
N ILE A 505 13.86 6.90 4.56
CA ILE A 505 12.58 7.45 4.99
C ILE A 505 12.36 8.80 4.31
N ILE A 506 11.12 9.18 4.03
CA ILE A 506 10.84 10.50 3.45
C ILE A 506 9.43 10.98 3.83
N ASN A 507 9.25 12.28 4.00
CA ASN A 507 7.90 12.85 4.08
C ASN A 507 7.19 12.66 2.73
N GLY A 508 5.92 12.25 2.74
CA GLY A 508 5.18 11.94 1.53
C GLY A 508 5.16 13.09 0.53
N ALA A 509 4.78 14.28 0.98
CA ALA A 509 4.72 15.50 0.18
C ALA A 509 6.10 15.94 -0.36
N ASP A 510 7.20 15.67 0.36
CA ASP A 510 8.58 15.91 -0.11
C ASP A 510 8.99 14.94 -1.24
N TRP A 511 8.37 13.75 -1.29
CA TRP A 511 8.54 12.85 -2.42
C TRP A 511 7.67 13.25 -3.61
N HIS A 512 6.36 13.36 -3.41
CA HIS A 512 5.39 13.84 -4.40
C HIS A 512 4.05 14.14 -3.71
N ASN A 513 3.34 15.15 -4.20
CA ASN A 513 2.03 15.53 -3.66
C ASN A 513 0.95 14.47 -3.95
N VAL A 514 0.36 13.90 -2.89
CA VAL A 514 -0.74 12.91 -2.97
C VAL A 514 -1.94 13.40 -2.16
N PRO A 515 -2.82 14.23 -2.75
CA PRO A 515 -4.07 14.60 -2.11
C PRO A 515 -5.01 13.40 -2.03
N GLY A 516 -5.76 13.30 -0.92
CA GLY A 516 -6.72 12.21 -0.69
C GLY A 516 -6.06 10.86 -0.38
N SER A 517 -4.90 10.87 0.27
CA SER A 517 -4.19 9.65 0.69
C SER A 517 -4.83 8.98 1.91
N MET A 518 -4.62 7.67 2.04
CA MET A 518 -5.10 6.92 3.20
C MET A 518 -4.35 7.28 4.49
N ASN A 519 -3.06 7.65 4.38
CA ASN A 519 -2.23 8.03 5.52
C ASN A 519 -2.78 9.28 6.21
N ASP A 520 -2.94 10.35 5.42
CA ASP A 520 -3.36 11.65 5.92
C ASP A 520 -4.79 11.56 6.46
N PHE A 521 -5.67 10.81 5.79
CA PHE A 521 -7.01 10.54 6.30
C PHE A 521 -6.99 9.81 7.65
N SER A 522 -6.15 8.79 7.82
CA SER A 522 -6.04 8.03 9.07
C SER A 522 -5.66 8.94 10.23
N TYR A 523 -4.65 9.80 10.02
CA TYR A 523 -4.14 10.73 11.04
C TYR A 523 -5.13 11.87 11.36
N LEU A 524 -5.79 12.43 10.34
CA LEU A 524 -6.67 13.59 10.51
C LEU A 524 -8.09 13.22 10.99
N HIS A 525 -8.60 12.05 10.60
CA HIS A 525 -9.96 11.61 10.92
C HIS A 525 -10.06 10.69 12.14
N THR A 526 -8.97 10.02 12.52
CA THR A 526 -8.97 9.00 13.59
C THR A 526 -7.73 9.11 14.45
N ASN A 527 -7.67 8.38 15.58
CA ASN A 527 -6.48 8.26 16.42
C ASN A 527 -5.27 7.58 15.74
N CYS A 528 -5.47 6.94 14.58
CA CYS A 528 -4.50 6.03 13.99
C CYS A 528 -3.35 6.75 13.30
N PHE A 529 -2.11 6.42 13.68
CA PHE A 529 -0.93 6.86 12.95
C PHE A 529 -0.66 5.85 11.84
N GLU A 530 -0.56 6.32 10.60
CA GLU A 530 -0.32 5.45 9.45
C GLU A 530 0.88 5.91 8.63
N VAL A 531 1.69 4.96 8.18
CA VAL A 531 2.80 5.16 7.23
C VAL A 531 2.59 4.30 5.98
N THR A 532 3.21 4.69 4.88
CA THR A 532 3.28 3.86 3.66
C THR A 532 4.66 3.21 3.55
N VAL A 533 4.68 1.91 3.28
CA VAL A 533 5.93 1.15 3.10
C VAL A 533 6.01 0.67 1.65
N GLU A 534 6.99 1.18 0.91
CA GLU A 534 7.34 0.69 -0.43
C GLU A 534 8.33 -0.49 -0.27
N LEU A 535 7.87 -1.69 -0.62
CA LEU A 535 8.52 -2.95 -0.25
C LEU A 535 9.57 -3.44 -1.24
N SER A 536 9.44 -3.10 -2.52
CA SER A 536 10.24 -3.66 -3.61
C SER A 536 10.20 -2.78 -4.86
N CYS A 537 11.29 -2.76 -5.63
CA CYS A 537 11.33 -2.06 -6.93
C CYS A 537 10.37 -2.71 -7.95
N ASP A 538 10.31 -4.04 -7.95
CA ASP A 538 9.33 -4.80 -8.74
C ASP A 538 7.98 -4.75 -8.01
N LYS A 539 6.94 -4.24 -8.68
CA LYS A 539 5.59 -4.16 -8.11
C LYS A 539 4.97 -5.54 -7.93
N PHE A 540 5.29 -6.47 -8.82
CA PHE A 540 4.78 -7.83 -8.81
C PHE A 540 5.95 -8.82 -8.88
N PRO A 541 6.76 -8.96 -7.80
CA PRO A 541 7.91 -9.84 -7.77
C PRO A 541 7.51 -11.28 -8.10
N HIS A 542 8.39 -12.00 -8.79
CA HIS A 542 8.12 -13.36 -9.21
C HIS A 542 7.98 -14.32 -8.03
N ALA A 543 7.18 -15.38 -8.21
CA ALA A 543 6.93 -16.37 -7.16
C ALA A 543 8.21 -16.99 -6.58
N SER A 544 9.27 -17.14 -7.40
CA SER A 544 10.58 -17.63 -6.97
C SER A 544 11.34 -16.69 -6.03
N GLU A 545 10.96 -15.42 -5.95
CA GLU A 545 11.58 -14.40 -5.11
C GLU A 545 10.84 -14.19 -3.78
N LEU A 546 9.58 -14.63 -3.67
CA LEU A 546 8.78 -14.49 -2.44
C LEU A 546 9.47 -15.02 -1.16
N PRO A 547 10.20 -16.16 -1.17
CA PRO A 547 10.87 -16.63 0.04
C PRO A 547 11.96 -15.68 0.55
N ILE A 548 12.72 -15.04 -0.36
CA ILE A 548 13.75 -14.07 0.05
C ILE A 548 13.12 -12.74 0.45
N GLU A 549 12.04 -12.32 -0.23
CA GLU A 549 11.33 -11.10 0.16
C GLU A 549 10.65 -11.21 1.53
N TRP A 550 10.16 -12.40 1.89
CA TRP A 550 9.73 -12.69 3.25
C TRP A 550 10.87 -12.51 4.26
N GLU A 551 12.04 -13.07 3.99
CA GLU A 551 13.20 -12.92 4.87
C GLU A 551 13.70 -11.46 4.96
N ASN A 552 13.53 -10.66 3.92
CA ASN A 552 13.86 -9.24 3.92
C ASN A 552 12.95 -8.40 4.82
N ASN A 553 11.68 -8.80 4.94
CA ASN A 553 10.62 -8.00 5.59
C ASN A 553 10.11 -8.56 6.92
N LYS A 554 10.28 -9.86 7.20
CA LYS A 554 9.74 -10.53 8.40
C LYS A 554 10.04 -9.77 9.69
N GLU A 555 11.31 -9.40 9.91
CA GLU A 555 11.71 -8.70 11.12
C GLU A 555 11.12 -7.28 11.20
N SER A 556 11.08 -6.56 10.07
CA SER A 556 10.49 -5.23 9.97
C SER A 556 9.00 -5.22 10.27
N LEU A 557 8.26 -6.22 9.76
CA LEU A 557 6.83 -6.37 10.04
C LEU A 557 6.57 -6.58 11.55
N LEU A 558 7.39 -7.42 12.21
CA LEU A 558 7.25 -7.69 13.63
C LEU A 558 7.64 -6.47 14.49
N ILE A 559 8.79 -5.86 14.23
CA ILE A 559 9.28 -4.68 14.98
C ILE A 559 8.32 -3.51 14.84
N TYR A 560 7.78 -3.29 13.63
CA TYR A 560 6.83 -2.21 13.40
C TYR A 560 5.52 -2.41 14.18
N MET A 561 4.97 -3.63 14.18
CA MET A 561 3.81 -3.95 15.03
C MET A 561 4.08 -3.71 16.51
N GLU A 562 5.29 -4.01 16.98
CA GLU A 562 5.69 -3.79 18.37
C GLU A 562 5.70 -2.30 18.77
N GLN A 563 5.80 -1.37 17.80
CA GLN A 563 5.79 0.07 18.07
C GLN A 563 4.43 0.60 18.58
N VAL A 564 3.32 -0.14 18.35
CA VAL A 564 1.98 0.27 18.82
C VAL A 564 1.89 0.39 20.35
N ARG A 565 2.85 -0.22 21.05
CA ARG A 565 2.94 -0.22 22.52
C ARG A 565 3.80 0.92 23.09
N LEU A 566 4.33 1.83 22.26
CA LEU A 566 5.12 2.96 22.73
C LEU A 566 4.25 4.14 23.19
N GLY A 567 4.86 5.08 23.91
CA GLY A 567 4.21 6.29 24.40
C GLY A 567 3.46 6.07 25.72
N ILE A 568 2.27 6.66 25.83
CA ILE A 568 1.40 6.53 27.00
C ILE A 568 0.07 5.87 26.64
N LYS A 569 -0.50 5.14 27.60
CA LYS A 569 -1.89 4.67 27.51
C LYS A 569 -2.57 4.86 28.85
N GLY A 570 -3.89 4.85 28.89
CA GLY A 570 -4.60 4.96 30.16
C GLY A 570 -6.11 4.93 29.97
N VAL A 571 -6.83 5.07 31.06
CA VAL A 571 -8.29 5.14 31.08
C VAL A 571 -8.76 6.44 31.71
N VAL A 572 -9.66 7.13 31.01
CA VAL A 572 -10.36 8.33 31.49
C VAL A 572 -11.67 7.89 32.15
N ARG A 573 -11.78 8.10 33.47
CA ARG A 573 -12.93 7.66 34.27
C ARG A 573 -13.67 8.83 34.93
N ASP A 574 -14.98 8.68 35.11
CA ASP A 574 -15.77 9.53 36.01
C ASP A 574 -15.33 9.28 37.46
N LYS A 575 -14.99 10.34 38.19
CA LYS A 575 -14.49 10.26 39.56
C LYS A 575 -15.50 9.67 40.56
N ASP A 576 -16.79 9.88 40.35
CA ASP A 576 -17.86 9.42 41.25
C ASP A 576 -18.33 8.00 40.88
N THR A 577 -18.41 7.65 39.59
CA THR A 577 -18.94 6.34 39.15
C THR A 577 -17.88 5.33 38.72
N GLU A 578 -16.62 5.74 38.55
CA GLU A 578 -15.51 4.96 37.99
C GLU A 578 -15.78 4.38 36.58
N ALA A 579 -16.83 4.86 35.92
CA ALA A 579 -17.17 4.46 34.55
C ALA A 579 -16.25 5.16 33.55
N GLY A 580 -15.91 4.47 32.46
CA GLY A 580 -15.17 5.04 31.34
C GLY A 580 -15.89 6.22 30.70
N ILE A 581 -15.13 7.24 30.32
CA ILE A 581 -15.63 8.42 29.59
C ILE A 581 -15.16 8.32 28.15
N ALA A 582 -16.07 8.03 27.24
CA ALA A 582 -15.82 8.04 25.81
C ALA A 582 -15.68 9.47 25.27
N ASP A 583 -14.96 9.62 24.14
CA ASP A 583 -14.75 10.87 23.43
C ASP A 583 -14.11 11.99 24.28
N ALA A 584 -13.43 11.64 25.37
CA ALA A 584 -12.60 12.58 26.10
C ALA A 584 -11.41 12.98 25.22
N ILE A 585 -11.05 14.25 25.22
CA ILE A 585 -9.93 14.80 24.45
C ILE A 585 -8.68 14.72 25.32
N ILE A 586 -7.66 14.02 24.84
CA ILE A 586 -6.34 13.95 25.46
C ILE A 586 -5.43 14.89 24.66
N LYS A 587 -4.99 15.96 25.31
CA LYS A 587 -4.05 16.94 24.78
C LYS A 587 -2.67 16.72 25.41
N VAL A 588 -1.64 16.68 24.58
CA VAL A 588 -0.24 16.74 25.00
C VAL A 588 0.23 18.17 24.79
N ASP A 589 0.77 18.80 25.84
CA ASP A 589 1.35 20.14 25.71
C ASP A 589 2.49 20.10 24.65
N ASP A 590 2.58 21.16 23.84
CA ASP A 590 3.53 21.34 22.72
C ASP A 590 3.36 20.43 21.49
N ILE A 591 2.34 19.55 21.45
CA ILE A 591 1.98 18.80 20.24
C ILE A 591 0.56 19.17 19.80
N ASP A 592 0.46 19.85 18.66
CA ASP A 592 -0.81 20.34 18.11
C ASP A 592 -1.59 19.27 17.33
N HIS A 593 -1.75 18.11 17.95
CA HIS A 593 -2.56 17.01 17.47
C HIS A 593 -3.09 16.22 18.68
N HIS A 594 -4.38 16.39 18.98
CA HIS A 594 -5.00 15.69 20.11
C HIS A 594 -5.41 14.26 19.74
N ILE A 595 -5.84 13.46 20.72
CA ILE A 595 -6.51 12.17 20.49
C ILE A 595 -7.80 12.08 21.30
N ARG A 596 -8.63 11.07 21.02
CA ARG A 596 -9.84 10.78 21.79
C ARG A 596 -9.80 9.44 22.52
N SER A 597 -10.40 9.37 23.70
CA SER A 597 -10.69 8.09 24.35
C SER A 597 -11.83 7.35 23.64
N VAL A 598 -11.82 6.03 23.73
CA VAL A 598 -12.78 5.15 23.06
C VAL A 598 -13.94 4.80 23.99
N ALA A 599 -14.81 3.84 23.60
CA ALA A 599 -16.07 3.55 24.29
C ALA A 599 -15.94 3.32 25.81
N ASP A 600 -14.90 2.60 26.25
CA ASP A 600 -14.66 2.30 27.67
C ASP A 600 -13.71 3.32 28.35
N GLY A 601 -13.42 4.42 27.67
CA GLY A 601 -12.62 5.54 28.16
C GLY A 601 -11.11 5.35 28.07
N ASP A 602 -10.64 4.23 27.54
CA ASP A 602 -9.24 3.99 27.26
C ASP A 602 -8.73 4.75 26.04
N TYR A 603 -7.43 5.00 26.04
CA TYR A 603 -6.74 5.76 25.00
C TYR A 603 -5.28 5.32 24.89
N TRP A 604 -4.67 5.58 23.73
CA TRP A 604 -3.25 5.36 23.46
C TRP A 604 -2.70 6.58 22.73
N ARG A 605 -1.65 7.19 23.28
CA ARG A 605 -0.93 8.31 22.67
C ARG A 605 0.51 7.91 22.44
N LEU A 606 0.83 7.66 21.18
CA LEU A 606 2.18 7.34 20.72
C LEU A 606 3.07 8.58 20.87
N LEU A 607 4.21 8.42 21.56
CA LEU A 607 5.14 9.49 21.91
C LEU A 607 6.56 8.94 21.98
N ASN A 608 7.54 9.80 21.67
CA ASN A 608 8.94 9.50 21.90
C ASN A 608 9.24 9.49 23.42
N PRO A 609 10.34 8.88 23.87
CA PRO A 609 10.77 8.99 25.27
C PRO A 609 10.96 10.44 25.71
N GLY A 610 10.38 10.82 26.84
CA GLY A 610 10.31 12.21 27.28
C GLY A 610 9.31 12.44 28.41
N GLU A 611 9.29 13.66 28.95
CA GLU A 611 8.32 14.08 29.97
C GLU A 611 7.28 15.01 29.34
N TYR A 612 6.00 14.65 29.46
CA TYR A 612 4.91 15.34 28.79
C TYR A 612 3.85 15.78 29.79
N LYS A 613 3.41 17.03 29.70
CA LYS A 613 2.22 17.49 30.42
C LYS A 613 0.99 17.19 29.59
N VAL A 614 0.12 16.36 30.14
CA VAL A 614 -1.08 15.85 29.47
C VAL A 614 -2.30 16.43 30.15
N THR A 615 -3.18 17.03 29.35
CA THR A 615 -4.45 17.62 29.79
C THR A 615 -5.61 16.86 29.16
N VAL A 616 -6.51 16.35 29.99
CA VAL A 616 -7.71 15.64 29.53
C VAL A 616 -8.95 16.49 29.81
N SER A 617 -9.80 16.63 28.80
CA SER A 617 -11.08 17.34 28.88
C SER A 617 -12.20 16.49 28.29
N ALA A 618 -13.42 16.65 28.80
CA ALA A 618 -14.60 15.96 28.28
C ALA A 618 -15.84 16.83 28.52
N GLU A 619 -16.84 16.73 27.64
CA GLU A 619 -18.07 17.51 27.78
C GLU A 619 -18.77 17.19 29.11
N GLY A 620 -19.10 18.24 29.87
CA GLY A 620 -19.75 18.09 31.18
C GLY A 620 -18.80 17.76 32.35
N TYR A 621 -17.49 17.75 32.12
CA TYR A 621 -16.47 17.53 33.15
C TYR A 621 -15.52 18.73 33.28
N LEU A 622 -14.89 18.86 34.45
CA LEU A 622 -13.78 19.77 34.66
C LEU A 622 -12.49 19.14 34.09
N PRO A 623 -11.70 19.88 33.28
CA PRO A 623 -10.42 19.38 32.76
C PRO A 623 -9.44 19.00 33.88
N SER A 624 -8.58 18.03 33.61
CA SER A 624 -7.53 17.58 34.53
C SER A 624 -6.19 17.50 33.79
N SER A 625 -5.13 18.03 34.39
CA SER A 625 -3.78 17.96 33.84
C SER A 625 -2.85 17.21 34.78
N ARG A 626 -1.92 16.44 34.23
CA ARG A 626 -0.82 15.79 34.94
C ARG A 626 0.37 15.60 34.03
N THR A 627 1.52 15.36 34.63
CA THR A 627 2.72 14.97 33.89
C THR A 627 2.78 13.45 33.76
N CYS A 628 2.95 12.96 32.53
CA CYS A 628 3.20 11.57 32.19
C CYS A 628 4.63 11.44 31.64
N GLN A 629 5.40 10.47 32.12
CA GLN A 629 6.76 10.23 31.64
C GLN A 629 6.74 9.03 30.69
N VAL A 630 7.30 9.18 29.49
CA VAL A 630 7.50 8.09 28.53
C VAL A 630 8.92 7.59 28.69
N MET A 631 9.04 6.31 29.01
CA MET A 631 10.30 5.62 29.23
C MET A 631 10.89 5.09 27.91
N TYR A 632 12.16 4.68 27.94
CA TYR A 632 12.85 4.04 26.81
C TYR A 632 12.52 2.55 26.64
N ASP A 633 11.74 1.97 27.56
CA ASP A 633 11.34 0.58 27.48
C ASP A 633 10.21 0.39 26.46
N HIS A 634 10.01 -0.87 26.04
CA HIS A 634 9.02 -1.23 25.03
C HIS A 634 7.60 -1.37 25.62
N TYR A 635 7.35 -0.76 26.78
CA TYR A 635 6.08 -0.83 27.48
C TYR A 635 5.45 0.56 27.58
N PRO A 636 4.14 0.69 27.30
CA PRO A 636 3.48 1.98 27.35
C PRO A 636 3.36 2.40 28.81
N THR A 637 3.67 3.67 29.09
CA THR A 637 3.49 4.20 30.44
C THR A 637 2.00 4.43 30.72
N ILE A 638 1.51 3.88 31.83
CA ILE A 638 0.11 4.03 32.24
C ILE A 638 -0.09 5.45 32.80
N CYS A 639 -1.01 6.22 32.20
CA CYS A 639 -1.37 7.55 32.65
C CYS A 639 -2.90 7.71 32.76
N ASP A 640 -3.50 7.17 33.81
CA ASP A 640 -4.95 7.25 34.01
C ASP A 640 -5.44 8.64 34.42
N PHE A 641 -6.71 8.96 34.12
CA PHE A 641 -7.35 10.22 34.51
C PHE A 641 -8.69 9.98 35.19
N ARG A 642 -8.99 10.80 36.22
CA ARG A 642 -10.32 10.83 36.87
C ARG A 642 -10.91 12.23 36.78
N LEU A 643 -11.97 12.38 36.01
CA LEU A 643 -12.61 13.67 35.77
C LEU A 643 -13.78 13.89 36.72
N THR A 644 -13.95 15.14 37.18
CA THR A 644 -15.06 15.53 38.06
C THR A 644 -16.13 16.25 37.25
N LYS A 645 -17.39 15.82 37.36
CA LYS A 645 -18.52 16.47 36.67
C LYS A 645 -18.66 17.92 37.07
N VAL A 646 -18.99 18.78 36.10
CA VAL A 646 -19.32 20.19 36.39
C VAL A 646 -20.59 20.27 37.24
N PRO A 647 -20.73 21.27 38.13
CA PRO A 647 -21.87 21.37 39.05
C PRO A 647 -23.24 21.31 38.36
N LYS A 648 -23.35 21.93 37.16
CA LYS A 648 -24.57 21.92 36.35
C LYS A 648 -24.96 20.52 35.88
N GLN A 649 -23.99 19.72 35.45
CA GLN A 649 -24.21 18.36 34.97
C GLN A 649 -24.55 17.43 36.13
N ARG A 650 -23.83 17.56 37.27
CA ARG A 650 -24.13 16.83 38.50
C ARG A 650 -25.57 17.08 38.97
N LEU A 651 -26.06 18.32 38.83
CA LEU A 651 -27.45 18.67 39.17
C LEU A 651 -28.47 18.02 38.23
N LYS A 652 -28.19 17.98 36.92
CA LYS A 652 -29.03 17.29 35.93
C LYS A 652 -29.13 15.79 36.25
N ASP A 653 -28.02 15.15 36.58
CA ASP A 653 -27.97 13.73 36.90
C ASP A 653 -28.76 13.41 38.18
N ILE A 654 -28.65 14.25 39.22
CA ILE A 654 -29.45 14.13 40.45
C ILE A 654 -30.94 14.21 40.14
N LEU A 655 -31.35 15.17 39.30
CA LEU A 655 -32.75 15.35 38.90
C LEU A 655 -33.26 14.18 38.07
N ALA A 656 -32.45 13.67 37.14
CA ALA A 656 -32.79 12.51 36.31
C ALA A 656 -32.97 11.23 37.14
N LYS A 657 -32.23 11.06 38.23
CA LYS A 657 -32.35 9.95 39.19
C LYS A 657 -33.47 10.16 40.24
N GLY A 658 -34.31 11.19 40.10
CA GLY A 658 -35.39 11.49 41.05
C GLY A 658 -34.93 12.08 42.39
N GLY A 659 -33.66 12.48 42.49
CA GLY A 659 -33.08 13.11 43.67
C GLY A 659 -33.57 14.54 43.87
N LYS A 660 -33.70 14.95 45.14
CA LYS A 660 -34.05 16.33 45.48
C LYS A 660 -32.82 17.23 45.35
N LEU A 661 -33.00 18.43 44.77
CA LEU A 661 -31.94 19.45 44.73
C LEU A 661 -31.35 19.70 46.13
N PRO A 662 -30.05 20.00 46.26
CA PRO A 662 -29.45 20.47 47.50
C PRO A 662 -30.25 21.63 48.13
N LYS A 663 -30.45 21.61 49.46
CA LYS A 663 -31.34 22.55 50.20
C LYS A 663 -30.95 24.02 50.00
N ASP A 664 -29.65 24.29 49.95
CA ASP A 664 -29.04 25.59 49.65
C ASP A 664 -29.41 26.12 48.26
N LEU A 665 -29.42 25.25 47.25
CA LEU A 665 -29.79 25.60 45.88
C LEU A 665 -31.30 25.81 45.74
N GLN A 666 -32.12 25.01 46.44
CA GLN A 666 -33.56 25.23 46.55
C GLN A 666 -33.88 26.60 47.17
N LEU A 667 -33.16 26.99 48.22
CA LEU A 667 -33.28 28.30 48.87
C LEU A 667 -32.91 29.45 47.93
N ARG A 668 -31.78 29.34 47.20
CA ARG A 668 -31.38 30.35 46.18
C ARG A 668 -32.39 30.48 45.05
N LEU A 669 -32.89 29.37 44.51
CA LEU A 669 -33.93 29.37 43.47
C LEU A 669 -35.23 30.00 43.97
N ARG A 670 -35.61 29.74 45.23
CA ARG A 670 -36.78 30.37 45.86
C ARG A 670 -36.58 31.89 46.01
N GLN A 671 -35.41 32.34 46.42
CA GLN A 671 -35.06 33.77 46.48
C GLN A 671 -35.08 34.45 45.10
N LEU A 672 -34.56 33.78 44.07
CA LEU A 672 -34.60 34.27 42.68
C LEU A 672 -36.02 34.36 42.14
N ARG A 673 -36.87 33.35 42.38
CA ARG A 673 -38.30 33.39 42.03
C ARG A 673 -39.02 34.54 42.75
N LEU A 674 -38.74 34.76 44.04
CA LEU A 674 -39.30 35.89 44.79
C LEU A 674 -38.82 37.25 44.24
N ARG A 675 -37.55 37.38 43.84
CA ARG A 675 -37.03 38.58 43.17
C ARG A 675 -37.70 38.82 41.81
N LYS A 676 -37.90 37.77 41.01
CA LYS A 676 -38.56 37.87 39.70
C LYS A 676 -40.04 38.25 39.85
N LEU A 677 -40.74 37.67 40.83
CA LEU A 677 -42.11 38.05 41.20
C LEU A 677 -42.21 39.50 41.70
N ARG A 678 -41.22 39.98 42.46
CA ARG A 678 -41.16 41.41 42.87
C ARG A 678 -40.93 42.33 41.67
N LYS A 679 -40.09 41.96 40.71
CA LYS A 679 -39.90 42.69 39.44
C LYS A 679 -41.17 42.70 38.59
N LEU A 680 -41.87 41.56 38.46
CA LEU A 680 -43.14 41.47 37.74
C LEU A 680 -44.25 42.28 38.42
N ARG A 681 -44.31 42.29 39.76
CA ARG A 681 -45.22 43.19 40.48
C ARG A 681 -44.88 44.66 40.21
N TYR A 682 -43.60 45.03 40.21
CA TYR A 682 -43.20 46.41 39.87
C TYR A 682 -43.62 46.81 38.44
N ILE A 683 -43.55 45.89 37.48
CA ILE A 683 -44.00 46.15 36.09
C ILE A 683 -45.53 46.29 36.00
N ILE A 684 -46.30 45.52 36.76
CA ILE A 684 -47.78 45.60 36.78
C ILE A 684 -48.29 46.83 37.54
N PHE A 685 -47.47 47.47 38.38
CA PHE A 685 -47.80 48.71 39.09
C PHE A 685 -47.17 49.98 38.44
N SER A 686 -46.56 49.85 37.25
CA SER A 686 -45.94 50.95 36.50
C SER A 686 -46.62 51.26 35.15
N ASP A 687 -47.69 50.53 34.81
CA ASP A 687 -48.73 50.90 33.83
C ASP A 687 -50.00 51.26 34.64
#